data_AF-A0A2T4BFS9-F1
#
_entry.id   AF-A0A2T4BFS9-F1
#
_cell.length_a   1.000
_cell.length_b   1.000
_cell.length_c   1.000
_cell.angle_alpha   90.00
_cell.angle_beta   90.00
_cell.angle_gamma   90.00
#
_symmetry.space_group_name_H-M   'P 1'
#
loop_
_entity.id
_entity.type
_entity.pdbx_description
1 polymer ?
#
loop_
_entity_poly.entity_id
_entity_poly.type
_entity_poly.pdbx_seq_one_letter_code
_entity_poly.pdbx_strand_id
1 'polypeptide(L)'
;MHLVPKELDKLVISQVGFLAQKRLARGVKLNHSEATALIANNLQELIRDGNHSVADLMDLGSTMLGRRHVQPSVCATLTEIQVEGTFPTGTYLVTVHNPIRTDDGDLARALYGSFLPVPDADLFPLAAPEEYEATAQPGVVVAVKGKIALNQNRKRIRLKVTSKGDRPIQVGSHYHFIETNPQLDFDRERAYGFRLDIPAGTSVRFEPGDTTTVTLVEIGGNKVIRGGNHMATGGLELWRVNDIVAKLQQAGFSHTPEPQADAALIDAFQIDRAAYATMFGPTTGDLVRLGNTSLWVKVEKDYTAYGDECKFGGGKTLREGMGQATGRLDADSLDMVVTNALVVDWTGIYKADIGVKNGHIVGIGKAGNPDVMDGVSPGMVVGSCTDVIAGEGKIVTAGGIDTHIHFICPQQANESLASGITTLLGGGVGPSAGTNATTCTPGKNYMRQMLQACDELPVNVGITGKGNDSSPVALREQVAAGACGLKLHEDWGSTPAAIDSCLTVCDELDVQCLIHTDTLNESGFVESTIESFKGRTIHTYHTEGAGGGHAPDIISVVEHPYVLPSSTNPTRPYTNNTLDEHLDMLMVCHHLSRDIPEDVAFAESRIRDKTIAAEDVLHDLGAISMMSSDSQAMGRCGEVILRTWNTADKNKAQRGPLPEDAGTGADNFRVKRYISKYTINPALAQGFGHLVGSVEVGKLADLVVWDPAWFGTKPSLVIKSGLIALAQMGDPNASIPTVQPVIARPMFAPLVPQTSVLFVSGESIASGAVQSYGLRKRVEAVKGCRSVSKRDMRFNDAMPKMRVDPESYVVEADGKVCGGEPATRLPLTQAYYVY
;
A
#
# COMPACT_ATOMS: atom_id res chain seq x y z
N MET A 1 -15.31 37.52 1.15
CA MET A 1 -14.48 36.64 2.02
C MET A 1 -13.02 36.59 1.58
N HIS A 2 -12.69 36.59 0.28
CA HIS A 2 -11.28 36.55 -0.19
C HIS A 2 -10.47 35.39 0.41
N LEU A 3 -11.11 34.22 0.58
CA LEU A 3 -10.47 33.04 1.16
C LEU A 3 -9.39 32.51 0.23
N VAL A 4 -8.19 32.29 0.77
CA VAL A 4 -7.09 31.58 0.08
C VAL A 4 -7.19 30.07 0.33
N PRO A 5 -6.53 29.20 -0.46
CA PRO A 5 -6.71 27.75 -0.37
C PRO A 5 -6.50 27.16 1.03
N LYS A 6 -5.51 27.63 1.80
CA LYS A 6 -5.28 27.15 3.18
C LYS A 6 -6.47 27.39 4.10
N GLU A 7 -7.24 28.46 3.89
CA GLU A 7 -8.42 28.75 4.72
C GLU A 7 -9.55 27.76 4.43
N LEU A 8 -9.68 27.29 3.18
CA LEU A 8 -10.62 26.22 2.84
C LEU A 8 -10.27 24.92 3.55
N ASP A 9 -8.98 24.58 3.63
CA ASP A 9 -8.51 23.41 4.38
C ASP A 9 -8.83 23.52 5.88
N LYS A 10 -8.66 24.70 6.49
CA LYS A 10 -9.06 24.89 7.90
C LYS A 10 -10.57 24.76 8.11
N LEU A 11 -11.39 25.17 7.13
CA LEU A 11 -12.84 24.97 7.19
C LEU A 11 -13.23 23.48 7.13
N VAL A 12 -12.47 22.64 6.42
CA VAL A 12 -12.67 21.18 6.46
C VAL A 12 -12.43 20.64 7.88
N ILE A 13 -11.33 21.05 8.53
CA ILE A 13 -11.08 20.68 9.94
C ILE A 13 -12.23 21.14 10.81
N SER A 14 -12.69 22.38 10.64
CA SER A 14 -13.75 22.95 11.46
C SER A 14 -15.06 22.16 11.32
N GLN A 15 -15.43 21.79 10.10
CA GLN A 15 -16.63 21.01 9.84
C GLN A 15 -16.56 19.60 10.46
N VAL A 16 -15.44 18.89 10.30
CA VAL A 16 -15.26 17.55 10.86
C VAL A 16 -15.09 17.60 12.39
N GLY A 17 -14.40 18.62 12.90
CA GLY A 17 -14.24 18.86 14.33
C GLY A 17 -15.59 19.12 15.01
N PHE A 18 -16.43 19.97 14.43
CA PHE A 18 -17.79 20.20 14.94
C PHE A 18 -18.68 18.95 14.83
N LEU A 19 -18.53 18.16 13.76
CA LEU A 19 -19.19 16.85 13.66
C LEU A 19 -18.75 15.92 14.80
N ALA A 20 -17.46 15.84 15.08
CA ALA A 20 -16.91 15.05 16.17
C ALA A 20 -17.39 15.56 17.54
N GLN A 21 -17.46 16.87 17.76
CA GLN A 21 -18.05 17.45 18.97
C GLN A 21 -19.52 17.04 19.14
N LYS A 22 -20.34 17.06 18.07
CA LYS A 22 -21.74 16.56 18.11
C LYS A 22 -21.85 15.06 18.38
N ARG A 23 -20.87 14.26 17.93
CA ARG A 23 -20.79 12.81 18.21
C ARG A 23 -20.43 12.58 19.67
N LEU A 24 -19.42 13.29 20.17
CA LEU A 24 -19.00 13.26 21.57
C LEU A 24 -20.13 13.71 22.50
N ALA A 25 -20.81 14.82 22.20
CA ALA A 25 -21.90 15.36 23.04
C ALA A 25 -23.09 14.39 23.23
N ARG A 26 -23.21 13.34 22.40
CA ARG A 26 -24.25 12.30 22.53
C ARG A 26 -23.70 10.93 22.95
N GLY A 27 -22.47 10.85 23.46
CA GLY A 27 -21.89 9.61 24.01
C GLY A 27 -21.12 8.73 23.02
N VAL A 28 -20.79 9.21 21.81
CA VAL A 28 -20.01 8.41 20.85
C VAL A 28 -18.53 8.44 21.22
N LYS A 29 -17.90 7.25 21.31
CA LYS A 29 -16.44 7.12 21.39
C LYS A 29 -15.82 7.42 20.03
N LEU A 30 -15.01 8.47 19.96
CA LEU A 30 -14.45 8.98 18.72
C LEU A 30 -13.36 8.07 18.17
N ASN A 31 -13.34 7.88 16.85
CA ASN A 31 -12.24 7.23 16.15
C ASN A 31 -11.04 8.19 15.93
N HIS A 32 -9.99 7.70 15.27
CA HIS A 32 -8.77 8.48 15.05
C HIS A 32 -9.02 9.79 14.30
N SER A 33 -9.79 9.73 13.21
CA SER A 33 -10.06 10.91 12.37
C SER A 33 -10.89 11.95 13.12
N GLU A 34 -11.89 11.51 13.87
CA GLU A 34 -12.77 12.36 14.67
C GLU A 34 -12.03 13.01 15.85
N ALA A 35 -11.23 12.24 16.59
CA ALA A 35 -10.44 12.75 17.70
C ALA A 35 -9.41 13.78 17.22
N THR A 36 -8.73 13.49 16.10
CA THR A 36 -7.79 14.42 15.46
C THR A 36 -8.48 15.72 15.06
N ALA A 37 -9.61 15.63 14.36
CA ALA A 37 -10.35 16.80 13.89
C ALA A 37 -10.90 17.65 15.03
N LEU A 38 -11.41 17.02 16.10
CA LEU A 38 -11.91 17.72 17.29
C LEU A 38 -10.80 18.52 17.97
N ILE A 39 -9.67 17.86 18.28
CA ILE A 39 -8.55 18.53 18.95
C ILE A 39 -7.99 19.64 18.04
N ALA A 40 -7.79 19.35 16.74
CA ALA A 40 -7.30 20.34 15.80
C ALA A 40 -8.24 21.55 15.67
N ASN A 41 -9.56 21.34 15.60
CA ASN A 41 -10.55 22.41 15.56
C ASN A 41 -10.49 23.27 16.82
N ASN A 42 -10.47 22.67 18.01
CA ASN A 42 -10.43 23.43 19.26
C ASN A 42 -9.13 24.22 19.40
N LEU A 43 -8.00 23.67 18.95
CA LEU A 43 -6.75 24.42 18.90
C LEU A 43 -6.87 25.64 17.98
N GLN A 44 -7.52 25.52 16.81
CA GLN A 44 -7.75 26.69 15.93
C GLN A 44 -8.61 27.76 16.61
N GLU A 45 -9.66 27.38 17.32
CA GLU A 45 -10.49 28.34 18.08
C GLU A 45 -9.70 29.02 19.20
N LEU A 46 -8.90 28.27 19.97
CA LEU A 46 -8.08 28.83 21.03
C LEU A 46 -6.95 29.73 20.50
N ILE A 47 -6.39 29.41 19.32
CA ILE A 47 -5.47 30.30 18.60
C ILE A 47 -6.18 31.59 18.21
N ARG A 48 -7.41 31.48 17.68
CA ARG A 48 -8.22 32.62 17.25
C ARG A 48 -8.56 33.57 18.39
N ASP A 49 -8.77 33.05 19.60
CA ASP A 49 -9.01 33.87 20.79
C ASP A 49 -7.81 34.73 21.20
N GLY A 50 -6.59 34.30 20.83
CA GLY A 50 -5.38 35.09 21.02
C GLY A 50 -4.87 35.19 22.48
N ASN A 51 -5.41 34.37 23.38
CA ASN A 51 -5.10 34.39 24.81
C ASN A 51 -4.07 33.35 25.26
N HIS A 52 -3.58 32.50 24.34
CA HIS A 52 -2.69 31.38 24.64
C HIS A 52 -1.42 31.46 23.79
N SER A 53 -0.28 31.11 24.38
CA SER A 53 0.96 30.88 23.64
C SER A 53 0.94 29.50 22.96
N VAL A 54 1.91 29.26 22.07
CA VAL A 54 2.12 27.92 21.49
C VAL A 54 2.30 26.87 22.59
N ALA A 55 3.12 27.16 23.61
CA ALA A 55 3.38 26.23 24.70
C ALA A 55 2.12 25.89 25.49
N ASP A 56 1.27 26.89 25.78
CA ASP A 56 -0.01 26.65 26.47
C ASP A 56 -0.91 25.70 25.68
N LEU A 57 -0.96 25.87 24.35
CA LEU A 57 -1.78 25.06 23.47
C LEU A 57 -1.25 23.62 23.29
N MET A 58 0.06 23.43 23.34
CA MET A 58 0.67 22.09 23.35
C MET A 58 0.18 21.30 24.57
N ASP A 59 0.14 21.93 25.75
CA ASP A 59 -0.34 21.31 26.97
C ASP A 59 -1.86 21.13 26.97
N LEU A 60 -2.62 22.17 26.59
CA LEU A 60 -4.09 22.14 26.57
C LEU A 60 -4.65 21.08 25.63
N GLY A 61 -4.07 20.93 24.43
CA GLY A 61 -4.53 19.94 23.46
C GLY A 61 -4.50 18.52 24.01
N SER A 62 -3.52 18.20 24.88
CA SER A 62 -3.38 16.89 25.52
C SER A 62 -4.34 16.63 26.70
N THR A 63 -5.23 17.58 26.99
CA THR A 63 -6.23 17.47 28.06
C THR A 63 -7.65 17.31 27.57
N MET A 64 -7.92 17.52 26.27
CA MET A 64 -9.30 17.58 25.77
C MET A 64 -10.00 16.21 25.83
N LEU A 65 -9.34 15.15 25.34
CA LEU A 65 -9.91 13.81 25.26
C LEU A 65 -9.13 12.84 26.15
N GLY A 66 -9.86 11.98 26.86
CA GLY A 66 -9.31 10.85 27.61
C GLY A 66 -9.58 9.50 26.94
N ARG A 67 -8.97 8.41 27.45
CA ARG A 67 -9.13 7.04 26.92
C ARG A 67 -10.59 6.61 26.79
N ARG A 68 -11.46 7.09 27.68
CA ARG A 68 -12.90 6.78 27.71
C ARG A 68 -13.69 7.35 26.53
N HIS A 69 -13.19 8.44 25.96
CA HIS A 69 -13.87 9.26 24.95
C HIS A 69 -13.53 8.86 23.52
N VAL A 70 -12.56 7.96 23.36
CA VAL A 70 -12.06 7.51 22.06
C VAL A 70 -12.12 5.99 21.97
N GLN A 71 -12.05 5.46 20.76
CA GLN A 71 -11.85 4.02 20.56
C GLN A 71 -10.46 3.61 21.06
N PRO A 72 -10.27 2.39 21.59
CA PRO A 72 -8.98 1.98 22.19
C PRO A 72 -7.77 2.16 21.26
N SER A 73 -7.95 1.86 19.96
CA SER A 73 -6.92 2.03 18.92
C SER A 73 -6.41 3.47 18.76
N VAL A 74 -7.20 4.47 19.14
CA VAL A 74 -6.79 5.89 19.05
C VAL A 74 -5.62 6.16 19.99
N CYS A 75 -5.56 5.48 21.13
CA CYS A 75 -4.46 5.66 22.09
C CYS A 75 -3.09 5.26 21.51
N ALA A 76 -3.07 4.28 20.60
CA ALA A 76 -1.86 3.81 19.95
C ALA A 76 -1.57 4.49 18.60
N THR A 77 -2.62 4.93 17.89
CA THR A 77 -2.49 5.50 16.54
C THR A 77 -2.35 7.02 16.53
N LEU A 78 -2.88 7.72 17.54
CA LEU A 78 -2.84 9.17 17.65
C LEU A 78 -1.78 9.62 18.66
N THR A 79 -0.52 9.53 18.26
CA THR A 79 0.64 9.88 19.12
C THR A 79 1.05 11.34 19.00
N GLU A 80 0.64 12.03 17.94
CA GLU A 80 0.95 13.44 17.70
C GLU A 80 -0.15 14.10 16.86
N ILE A 81 -0.43 15.37 17.14
CA ILE A 81 -1.28 16.24 16.30
C ILE A 81 -0.53 17.54 16.06
N GLN A 82 -0.55 18.00 14.81
CA GLN A 82 0.07 19.25 14.41
C GLN A 82 -0.96 20.17 13.76
N VAL A 83 -1.02 21.41 14.21
CA VAL A 83 -1.86 22.45 13.60
C VAL A 83 -1.08 23.75 13.44
N GLU A 84 -1.36 24.48 12.38
CA GLU A 84 -0.93 25.87 12.24
C GLU A 84 -2.14 26.79 12.20
N GLY A 85 -2.09 27.87 12.97
CA GLY A 85 -3.13 28.89 13.02
C GLY A 85 -2.54 30.29 13.15
N THR A 86 -3.36 31.30 12.93
CA THR A 86 -2.95 32.72 12.96
C THR A 86 -3.13 33.29 14.37
N PHE A 87 -2.06 33.31 15.15
CA PHE A 87 -1.96 34.01 16.42
C PHE A 87 -1.93 35.53 16.19
N PRO A 88 -2.12 36.36 17.24
CA PRO A 88 -1.94 37.81 17.14
C PRO A 88 -0.59 38.24 16.57
N THR A 89 0.44 37.39 16.70
CA THR A 89 1.81 37.64 16.23
C THR A 89 2.17 36.91 14.92
N GLY A 90 1.20 36.31 14.23
CA GLY A 90 1.39 35.60 12.95
C GLY A 90 1.08 34.11 13.02
N THR A 91 1.47 33.38 11.98
CA THR A 91 1.23 31.93 11.89
C THR A 91 2.31 31.14 12.63
N TYR A 92 1.89 30.22 13.51
CA TYR A 92 2.81 29.34 14.24
C TYR A 92 2.27 27.91 14.28
N LEU A 93 3.20 26.96 14.36
CA LEU A 93 2.96 25.54 14.56
C LEU A 93 2.73 25.22 16.05
N VAL A 94 1.67 24.50 16.33
CA VAL A 94 1.40 23.85 17.61
C VAL A 94 1.46 22.34 17.40
N THR A 95 2.29 21.66 18.19
CA THR A 95 2.42 20.20 18.17
C THR A 95 2.00 19.63 19.52
N VAL A 96 0.93 18.85 19.54
CA VAL A 96 0.44 18.15 20.74
C VAL A 96 0.95 16.73 20.69
N HIS A 97 1.87 16.39 21.59
CA HIS A 97 2.36 15.02 21.76
C HIS A 97 1.47 14.24 22.73
N ASN A 98 1.22 12.97 22.41
CA ASN A 98 0.38 12.05 23.19
C ASN A 98 -0.94 12.69 23.63
N PRO A 99 -1.80 13.12 22.69
CA PRO A 99 -3.03 13.87 22.98
C PRO A 99 -4.00 13.12 23.90
N ILE A 100 -3.94 11.78 23.95
CA ILE A 100 -4.75 10.95 24.84
C ILE A 100 -3.88 10.46 26.01
N ARG A 101 -3.77 11.27 27.08
CA ARG A 101 -2.85 10.99 28.20
C ARG A 101 -3.53 10.58 29.53
N THR A 102 -4.82 10.81 29.66
CA THR A 102 -5.61 10.49 30.88
C THR A 102 -6.82 9.63 30.55
N ASP A 103 -7.50 9.09 31.57
CA ASP A 103 -8.76 8.39 31.38
C ASP A 103 -9.92 9.32 31.01
N ASP A 104 -10.01 10.46 31.69
CA ASP A 104 -11.21 11.30 31.69
C ASP A 104 -11.11 12.55 30.80
N GLY A 105 -9.92 13.03 30.45
CA GLY A 105 -9.79 14.32 29.73
C GLY A 105 -10.54 15.48 30.42
N ASP A 106 -10.97 16.46 29.63
CA ASP A 106 -11.80 17.60 30.05
C ASP A 106 -12.80 17.91 28.92
N LEU A 107 -14.02 17.39 29.07
CA LEU A 107 -15.06 17.51 28.04
C LEU A 107 -15.56 18.94 27.83
N ALA A 108 -15.43 19.81 28.83
CA ALA A 108 -15.74 21.23 28.64
C ALA A 108 -14.74 21.87 27.67
N ARG A 109 -13.46 21.47 27.74
CA ARG A 109 -12.45 21.86 26.73
C ARG A 109 -12.67 21.18 25.40
N ALA A 110 -13.05 19.90 25.38
CA ALA A 110 -13.34 19.17 24.14
C ALA A 110 -14.51 19.77 23.35
N LEU A 111 -15.46 20.39 24.06
CA LEU A 111 -16.64 21.05 23.48
C LEU A 111 -16.51 22.57 23.41
N TYR A 112 -15.31 23.11 23.62
CA TYR A 112 -15.05 24.55 23.55
C TYR A 112 -15.52 25.15 22.22
N GLY A 113 -16.14 26.33 22.28
CA GLY A 113 -16.67 27.06 21.12
C GLY A 113 -17.90 26.44 20.45
N SER A 114 -18.29 25.20 20.81
CA SER A 114 -19.37 24.47 20.13
C SER A 114 -20.78 24.84 20.59
N PHE A 115 -20.91 25.39 21.80
CA PHE A 115 -22.18 25.62 22.51
C PHE A 115 -23.03 24.35 22.72
N LEU A 116 -22.44 23.17 22.58
CA LEU A 116 -23.09 21.90 22.90
C LEU A 116 -23.06 21.64 24.42
N PRO A 117 -24.07 20.95 24.97
CA PRO A 117 -24.05 20.56 26.38
C PRO A 117 -22.93 19.55 26.63
N VAL A 118 -22.26 19.68 27.78
CA VAL A 118 -21.27 18.69 28.23
C VAL A 118 -22.02 17.43 28.66
N PRO A 119 -21.74 16.26 28.05
CA PRO A 119 -22.41 15.02 28.38
C PRO A 119 -21.96 14.47 29.74
N ASP A 120 -22.81 13.66 30.38
CA ASP A 120 -22.44 12.94 31.60
C ASP A 120 -21.33 11.91 31.35
N ALA A 121 -20.40 11.82 32.31
CA ALA A 121 -19.27 10.90 32.22
C ALA A 121 -19.69 9.41 32.18
N ASP A 122 -20.90 9.08 32.65
CA ASP A 122 -21.45 7.72 32.67
C ASP A 122 -21.75 7.19 31.25
N LEU A 123 -21.87 8.07 30.25
CA LEU A 123 -22.01 7.68 28.85
C LEU A 123 -20.74 7.03 28.27
N PHE A 124 -19.61 7.15 28.96
CA PHE A 124 -18.30 6.73 28.45
C PHE A 124 -17.62 5.70 29.36
N PRO A 125 -18.12 4.46 29.48
CA PRO A 125 -17.40 3.43 30.23
C PRO A 125 -16.02 3.17 29.61
N LEU A 126 -15.01 2.89 30.44
CA LEU A 126 -13.71 2.42 29.93
C LEU A 126 -13.91 1.13 29.13
N ALA A 127 -13.16 1.00 28.03
CA ALA A 127 -13.05 -0.28 27.33
C ALA A 127 -12.34 -1.33 28.20
N ALA A 128 -12.42 -2.60 27.81
CA ALA A 128 -11.79 -3.67 28.57
C ALA A 128 -10.25 -3.52 28.54
N PRO A 129 -9.51 -3.85 29.63
CA PRO A 129 -8.05 -3.69 29.68
C PRO A 129 -7.30 -4.36 28.52
N GLU A 130 -7.81 -5.49 28.03
CA GLU A 130 -7.23 -6.30 26.95
C GLU A 130 -7.22 -5.54 25.62
N GLU A 131 -8.17 -4.63 25.40
CA GLU A 131 -8.25 -3.81 24.18
C GLU A 131 -7.13 -2.76 24.11
N TYR A 132 -6.48 -2.45 25.23
CA TYR A 132 -5.34 -1.53 25.31
C TYR A 132 -3.99 -2.24 25.29
N GLU A 133 -3.96 -3.57 25.30
CA GLU A 133 -2.71 -4.32 25.22
C GLU A 133 -1.97 -3.98 23.92
N ALA A 134 -0.63 -3.87 23.99
CA ALA A 134 0.20 -3.51 22.85
C ALA A 134 -0.03 -4.45 21.65
N THR A 135 -0.17 -5.75 21.90
CA THR A 135 -0.44 -6.78 20.87
C THR A 135 -1.83 -6.68 20.24
N ALA A 136 -2.78 -6.01 20.90
CA ALA A 136 -4.11 -5.75 20.37
C ALA A 136 -4.17 -4.49 19.49
N GLN A 137 -3.10 -3.68 19.46
CA GLN A 137 -3.10 -2.41 18.73
C GLN A 137 -2.93 -2.61 17.22
N PRO A 138 -3.49 -1.70 16.40
CA PRO A 138 -3.34 -1.78 14.96
C PRO A 138 -1.88 -1.63 14.53
N GLY A 139 -1.42 -2.45 13.57
CA GLY A 139 -0.09 -2.29 12.98
C GLY A 139 1.10 -2.65 13.88
N VAL A 140 0.87 -3.20 15.07
CA VAL A 140 1.94 -3.46 16.04
C VAL A 140 2.98 -4.43 15.50
N VAL A 141 4.24 -4.18 15.85
CA VAL A 141 5.38 -5.04 15.57
C VAL A 141 5.76 -5.80 16.85
N VAL A 142 5.79 -7.13 16.77
CA VAL A 142 6.28 -8.00 17.85
C VAL A 142 7.63 -8.54 17.43
N ALA A 143 8.69 -7.92 17.94
CA ALA A 143 10.06 -8.34 17.67
C ALA A 143 10.41 -9.64 18.41
N VAL A 144 11.19 -10.50 17.75
CA VAL A 144 11.78 -11.66 18.42
C VAL A 144 12.65 -11.19 19.59
N LYS A 145 12.60 -11.88 20.73
CA LYS A 145 13.44 -11.53 21.88
C LYS A 145 14.92 -11.77 21.55
N GLY A 146 15.78 -10.83 21.95
CA GLY A 146 17.22 -10.96 21.83
C GLY A 146 17.88 -9.71 21.25
N LYS A 147 19.15 -9.85 20.87
CA LYS A 147 19.97 -8.78 20.31
C LYS A 147 20.47 -9.12 18.92
N ILE A 148 20.72 -8.09 18.11
CA ILE A 148 21.36 -8.18 16.80
C ILE A 148 22.76 -7.61 16.93
N ALA A 149 23.78 -8.37 16.53
CA ALA A 149 25.14 -7.86 16.43
C ALA A 149 25.34 -7.19 15.06
N LEU A 150 25.80 -5.94 15.08
CA LEU A 150 26.03 -5.11 13.90
C LEU A 150 27.45 -5.30 13.35
N ASN A 151 27.64 -5.09 12.05
CA ASN A 151 28.93 -5.08 11.37
C ASN A 151 29.78 -6.33 11.69
N GLN A 152 29.15 -7.51 11.70
CA GLN A 152 29.82 -8.76 12.08
C GLN A 152 31.02 -9.02 11.17
N ASN A 153 32.05 -9.68 11.71
CA ASN A 153 33.27 -10.09 11.00
C ASN A 153 34.19 -8.96 10.49
N ARG A 154 33.91 -7.70 10.83
CA ARG A 154 34.79 -6.56 10.52
C ARG A 154 35.81 -6.28 11.63
N LYS A 155 36.99 -5.78 11.23
CA LYS A 155 38.05 -5.35 12.16
C LYS A 155 37.56 -4.18 13.02
N ARG A 156 37.96 -4.16 14.28
CA ARG A 156 37.57 -3.13 15.26
C ARG A 156 38.76 -2.56 15.99
N ILE A 157 38.63 -1.29 16.36
CA ILE A 157 39.58 -0.58 17.22
C ILE A 157 38.82 0.29 18.21
N ARG A 158 39.46 0.63 19.33
CA ARG A 158 39.02 1.71 20.21
C ARG A 158 40.04 2.83 20.18
N LEU A 159 39.54 4.06 20.13
CA LEU A 159 40.34 5.28 20.17
C LEU A 159 39.74 6.23 21.19
N LYS A 160 40.60 6.91 21.95
CA LYS A 160 40.19 8.04 22.77
C LYS A 160 40.20 9.30 21.91
N VAL A 161 39.10 10.03 21.93
CA VAL A 161 38.88 11.20 21.07
C VAL A 161 38.63 12.39 21.97
N THR A 162 39.47 13.41 21.86
CA THR A 162 39.37 14.66 22.63
C THR A 162 38.96 15.81 21.72
N SER A 163 37.90 16.53 22.09
CA SER A 163 37.49 17.76 21.42
C SER A 163 38.35 18.93 21.92
N LYS A 164 39.15 19.51 21.03
CA LYS A 164 39.90 20.76 21.26
C LYS A 164 39.14 21.99 20.73
N GLY A 165 37.94 21.78 20.16
CA GLY A 165 37.11 22.84 19.61
C GLY A 165 36.36 23.61 20.68
N ASP A 166 35.89 24.80 20.30
CA ASP A 166 35.05 25.70 21.11
C ASP A 166 33.54 25.52 20.87
N ARG A 167 33.17 24.58 19.98
CA ARG A 167 31.80 24.24 19.60
C ARG A 167 31.58 22.73 19.62
N PRO A 168 30.34 22.27 19.80
CA PRO A 168 30.02 20.85 19.74
C PRO A 168 30.31 20.26 18.36
N ILE A 169 30.84 19.04 18.35
CA ILE A 169 31.11 18.26 17.14
C ILE A 169 30.31 16.96 17.23
N GLN A 170 29.59 16.59 16.17
CA GLN A 170 28.79 15.38 16.13
C GLN A 170 29.12 14.57 14.87
N VAL A 171 29.49 13.31 15.05
CA VAL A 171 29.98 12.43 13.98
C VAL A 171 29.01 11.29 13.76
N GLY A 172 28.48 11.18 12.55
CA GLY A 172 27.53 10.13 12.16
C GLY A 172 28.20 8.77 11.95
N SER A 173 27.39 7.71 12.11
CA SER A 173 27.79 6.29 12.02
C SER A 173 28.69 5.95 10.82
N HIS A 174 28.37 6.47 9.64
CA HIS A 174 29.03 6.12 8.38
C HIS A 174 30.07 7.14 7.90
N TYR A 175 30.39 8.15 8.70
CA TYR A 175 31.41 9.13 8.34
C TYR A 175 32.81 8.49 8.44
N HIS A 176 33.66 8.70 7.42
CA HIS A 176 35.06 8.26 7.42
C HIS A 176 35.81 8.91 8.58
N PHE A 177 36.20 8.14 9.59
CA PHE A 177 36.58 8.72 10.88
C PHE A 177 37.85 9.58 10.79
N ILE A 178 38.79 9.19 9.94
CA ILE A 178 40.00 9.96 9.63
C ILE A 178 39.70 11.36 9.04
N GLU A 179 38.56 11.54 8.39
CA GLU A 179 38.16 12.81 7.76
C GLU A 179 37.45 13.76 8.75
N THR A 180 37.26 13.36 10.01
CA THR A 180 36.46 14.16 10.96
C THR A 180 37.12 15.49 11.30
N ASN A 181 36.35 16.43 11.87
CA ASN A 181 36.76 17.81 12.15
C ASN A 181 38.21 17.94 12.67
N PRO A 182 39.03 18.88 12.16
CA PRO A 182 40.41 19.10 12.60
C PRO A 182 40.63 19.29 14.10
N GLN A 183 39.59 19.75 14.81
CA GLN A 183 39.62 19.99 16.25
C GLN A 183 39.36 18.74 17.10
N LEU A 184 39.07 17.59 16.49
CA LEU A 184 39.08 16.30 17.19
C LEU A 184 40.49 15.71 17.16
N ASP A 185 41.06 15.51 18.34
CA ASP A 185 42.38 14.94 18.57
C ASP A 185 42.28 13.46 18.92
N PHE A 186 42.91 12.63 18.10
CA PHE A 186 42.99 11.17 18.24
C PHE A 186 44.04 10.60 17.28
N ASP A 187 44.22 9.29 17.30
CA ASP A 187 45.09 8.59 16.37
C ASP A 187 44.46 8.46 14.97
N ARG A 188 44.78 9.42 14.09
CA ARG A 188 44.32 9.47 12.68
C ARG A 188 44.85 8.31 11.85
N GLU A 189 46.07 7.85 12.13
CA GLU A 189 46.69 6.72 11.43
C GLU A 189 45.84 5.45 11.65
N ARG A 190 45.51 5.17 12.92
CA ARG A 190 44.68 4.02 13.28
C ARG A 190 43.24 4.14 12.79
N ALA A 191 42.70 5.35 12.67
CA ALA A 191 41.36 5.60 12.15
C ALA A 191 41.23 5.47 10.63
N TYR A 192 42.32 5.31 9.88
CA TYR A 192 42.31 5.19 8.43
C TYR A 192 41.55 3.94 7.96
N GLY A 193 40.47 4.13 7.20
CA GLY A 193 39.60 3.04 6.76
C GLY A 193 38.54 2.60 7.77
N PHE A 194 38.34 3.37 8.84
CA PHE A 194 37.35 3.07 9.89
C PHE A 194 36.23 4.11 9.97
N ARG A 195 35.09 3.67 10.50
CA ARG A 195 33.91 4.48 10.85
C ARG A 195 33.39 4.08 12.24
N LEU A 196 32.43 4.80 12.82
CA LEU A 196 31.87 4.45 14.14
C LEU A 196 31.13 3.10 14.10
N ASP A 197 31.36 2.24 15.10
CA ASP A 197 30.62 0.98 15.29
C ASP A 197 29.37 1.21 16.15
N ILE A 198 28.40 1.92 15.58
CA ILE A 198 27.13 2.29 16.21
C ILE A 198 25.98 2.02 15.23
N PRO A 199 24.70 1.99 15.69
CA PRO A 199 23.56 1.77 14.80
C PRO A 199 23.52 2.75 13.62
N ALA A 200 23.20 2.24 12.43
CA ALA A 200 23.15 3.05 11.21
C ALA A 200 22.22 4.27 11.38
N GLY A 201 22.65 5.42 10.88
CA GLY A 201 21.93 6.67 11.03
C GLY A 201 22.01 7.36 12.40
N THR A 202 22.71 6.79 13.39
CA THR A 202 23.01 7.47 14.67
C THR A 202 24.35 8.21 14.62
N SER A 203 24.72 8.88 15.72
CA SER A 203 25.94 9.68 15.82
C SER A 203 26.47 9.73 17.26
N VAL A 204 27.76 9.99 17.40
CA VAL A 204 28.40 10.35 18.69
C VAL A 204 28.64 11.86 18.72
N ARG A 205 28.35 12.49 19.86
CA ARG A 205 28.52 13.92 20.09
C ARG A 205 29.66 14.17 21.07
N PHE A 206 30.44 15.20 20.80
CA PHE A 206 31.58 15.66 21.58
C PHE A 206 31.36 17.14 21.91
N GLU A 207 31.16 17.48 23.18
CA GLU A 207 31.11 18.88 23.61
C GLU A 207 32.53 19.49 23.66
N PRO A 208 32.68 20.82 23.71
CA PRO A 208 33.98 21.47 23.86
C PRO A 208 34.77 20.95 25.08
N GLY A 209 35.98 20.44 24.85
CA GLY A 209 36.85 19.88 25.90
C GLY A 209 36.55 18.41 26.26
N ASP A 210 35.46 17.83 25.74
CA ASP A 210 35.10 16.44 26.05
C ASP A 210 36.15 15.48 25.56
N THR A 211 36.28 14.36 26.29
CA THR A 211 37.09 13.24 25.89
C THR A 211 36.30 11.96 26.03
N THR A 212 36.15 11.23 24.92
CA THR A 212 35.32 10.02 24.86
C THR A 212 36.04 8.92 24.12
N THR A 213 35.98 7.69 24.65
CA THR A 213 36.47 6.51 23.94
C THR A 213 35.37 5.99 23.02
N VAL A 214 35.68 5.89 21.73
CA VAL A 214 34.76 5.35 20.71
C VAL A 214 35.27 4.03 20.17
N THR A 215 34.34 3.14 19.82
CA THR A 215 34.64 1.94 19.04
C THR A 215 34.45 2.26 17.56
N LEU A 216 35.44 1.92 16.75
CA LEU A 216 35.39 2.04 15.31
C LEU A 216 35.43 0.67 14.65
N VAL A 217 34.82 0.57 13.48
CA VAL A 217 34.78 -0.62 12.62
C VAL A 217 35.27 -0.27 11.22
N GLU A 218 36.01 -1.18 10.60
CA GLU A 218 36.52 -1.02 9.23
C GLU A 218 35.35 -0.85 8.24
N ILE A 219 35.53 -0.02 7.21
CA ILE A 219 34.55 0.08 6.11
C ILE A 219 34.50 -1.23 5.31
N GLY A 220 33.33 -1.54 4.76
CA GLY A 220 33.12 -2.73 3.91
C GLY A 220 33.36 -2.47 2.43
N GLY A 221 32.91 -3.40 1.60
CA GLY A 221 32.89 -3.26 0.14
C GLY A 221 34.28 -3.13 -0.48
N ASN A 222 34.42 -2.23 -1.46
CA ASN A 222 35.70 -1.98 -2.15
C ASN A 222 36.74 -1.27 -1.27
N LYS A 223 36.34 -0.82 -0.07
CA LYS A 223 37.16 -0.06 0.88
C LYS A 223 37.80 1.18 0.23
N VAL A 224 36.98 2.00 -0.41
CA VAL A 224 37.40 3.24 -1.06
C VAL A 224 36.83 4.43 -0.29
N ILE A 225 37.72 5.30 0.19
CA ILE A 225 37.34 6.54 0.88
C ILE A 225 37.13 7.64 -0.16
N ARG A 226 36.01 8.35 -0.05
CA ARG A 226 35.69 9.55 -0.83
C ARG A 226 34.93 10.54 0.06
N GLY A 227 34.93 11.81 -0.35
CA GLY A 227 34.22 12.87 0.38
C GLY A 227 34.98 13.40 1.59
N GLY A 228 34.23 13.88 2.58
CA GLY A 228 34.79 14.42 3.82
C GLY A 228 35.61 15.70 3.59
N ASN A 229 36.83 15.75 4.11
CA ASN A 229 37.76 16.85 3.86
C ASN A 229 38.70 16.57 2.67
N HIS A 230 38.45 15.49 1.91
CA HIS A 230 39.23 15.09 0.74
C HIS A 230 40.71 14.77 1.03
N MET A 231 41.02 14.35 2.27
CA MET A 231 42.42 14.16 2.69
C MET A 231 42.92 12.72 2.48
N ALA A 232 42.04 11.74 2.67
CA ALA A 232 42.31 10.31 2.60
C ALA A 232 41.65 9.62 1.40
N THR A 233 41.27 10.39 0.38
CA THR A 233 40.55 9.88 -0.81
C THR A 233 41.36 8.79 -1.55
N GLY A 234 40.70 7.70 -1.93
CA GLY A 234 41.27 6.57 -2.67
C GLY A 234 41.03 5.22 -1.99
N GLY A 235 41.58 4.16 -2.59
CA GLY A 235 41.52 2.82 -1.99
C GLY A 235 42.28 2.75 -0.65
N LEU A 236 41.81 1.90 0.26
CA LEU A 236 42.44 1.65 1.55
C LEU A 236 43.77 0.91 1.38
N GLU A 237 44.86 1.67 1.38
CA GLU A 237 46.21 1.15 1.16
C GLU A 237 47.15 1.63 2.27
N LEU A 238 47.55 0.72 3.16
CA LEU A 238 48.28 1.07 4.39
C LEU A 238 49.62 1.79 4.14
N TRP A 239 50.24 1.61 2.96
CA TRP A 239 51.51 2.29 2.62
C TRP A 239 51.34 3.81 2.47
N ARG A 240 50.11 4.31 2.24
CA ARG A 240 49.80 5.74 2.07
C ARG A 240 49.51 6.45 3.39
N VAL A 241 49.34 5.72 4.50
CA VAL A 241 48.78 6.29 5.73
C VAL A 241 49.65 7.40 6.30
N ASN A 242 50.98 7.23 6.27
CA ASN A 242 51.93 8.23 6.77
C ASN A 242 51.85 9.54 5.96
N ASP A 243 51.75 9.44 4.63
CA ASP A 243 51.60 10.60 3.75
C ASP A 243 50.26 11.32 3.98
N ILE A 244 49.18 10.56 4.22
CA ILE A 244 47.86 11.10 4.53
C ILE A 244 47.88 11.84 5.87
N VAL A 245 48.46 11.24 6.92
CA VAL A 245 48.57 11.86 8.26
C VAL A 245 49.45 13.11 8.20
N ALA A 246 50.56 13.08 7.46
CA ALA A 246 51.40 14.26 7.26
C ALA A 246 50.62 15.40 6.59
N LYS A 247 49.82 15.10 5.55
CA LYS A 247 48.94 16.09 4.89
C LYS A 247 47.86 16.62 5.84
N LEU A 248 47.26 15.74 6.66
CA LEU A 248 46.27 16.13 7.67
C LEU A 248 46.87 17.09 8.70
N GLN A 249 48.04 16.79 9.24
CA GLN A 249 48.73 17.67 10.19
C GLN A 249 49.10 19.00 9.55
N GLN A 250 49.59 19.00 8.30
CA GLN A 250 49.85 20.23 7.54
C GLN A 250 48.58 21.07 7.33
N ALA A 251 47.43 20.42 7.17
CA ALA A 251 46.13 21.07 7.07
C ALA A 251 45.50 21.44 8.44
N GLY A 252 46.23 21.24 9.55
CA GLY A 252 45.80 21.64 10.90
C GLY A 252 44.91 20.62 11.62
N PHE A 253 44.85 19.37 11.16
CA PHE A 253 44.12 18.31 11.86
C PHE A 253 44.92 17.83 13.06
N SER A 254 44.25 17.80 14.22
CA SER A 254 44.82 17.27 15.46
C SER A 254 45.07 15.76 15.31
N HIS A 255 46.25 15.34 15.74
CA HIS A 255 46.68 13.95 15.75
C HIS A 255 47.59 13.70 16.94
N THR A 256 47.23 12.70 17.74
CA THR A 256 48.06 12.17 18.81
C THR A 256 48.12 10.65 18.66
N PRO A 257 49.32 10.06 18.41
CA PRO A 257 49.47 8.61 18.33
C PRO A 257 49.08 7.92 19.65
N GLU A 258 48.38 6.79 19.55
CA GLU A 258 48.01 5.96 20.70
C GLU A 258 48.63 4.56 20.58
N PRO A 259 49.23 4.02 21.66
CA PRO A 259 49.82 2.69 21.63
C PRO A 259 48.78 1.63 21.22
N GLN A 260 49.20 0.67 20.40
CA GLN A 260 48.35 -0.41 19.93
C GLN A 260 47.91 -1.27 21.12
N ALA A 261 46.68 -1.09 21.58
CA ALA A 261 46.04 -2.01 22.51
C ALA A 261 45.68 -3.31 21.78
N ASP A 262 45.62 -4.41 22.53
CA ASP A 262 45.35 -5.75 21.97
C ASP A 262 43.97 -5.77 21.29
N ALA A 263 43.96 -5.98 19.97
CA ALA A 263 42.74 -5.97 19.15
C ALA A 263 41.87 -7.22 19.38
N ALA A 264 42.38 -8.22 20.10
CA ALA A 264 41.77 -9.53 20.28
C ALA A 264 40.49 -9.55 21.15
N LEU A 265 40.04 -8.42 21.72
CA LEU A 265 38.98 -8.38 22.74
C LEU A 265 37.87 -7.32 22.53
N ILE A 266 37.65 -6.82 21.31
CA ILE A 266 36.56 -5.86 21.04
C ILE A 266 35.36 -6.56 20.40
N ASP A 267 34.33 -6.81 21.21
CA ASP A 267 33.06 -7.37 20.75
C ASP A 267 32.31 -6.43 19.79
N ALA A 268 31.49 -7.01 18.92
CA ALA A 268 30.60 -6.29 18.04
C ALA A 268 29.52 -5.53 18.81
N PHE A 269 29.16 -4.32 18.35
CA PHE A 269 28.01 -3.61 18.90
C PHE A 269 26.74 -4.47 18.78
N GLN A 270 26.00 -4.58 19.89
CA GLN A 270 24.73 -5.31 19.92
C GLN A 270 23.57 -4.35 20.22
N ILE A 271 22.55 -4.38 19.38
CA ILE A 271 21.30 -3.63 19.57
C ILE A 271 20.16 -4.57 19.96
N ASP A 272 19.29 -4.13 20.85
CA ASP A 272 18.04 -4.86 21.15
C ASP A 272 17.14 -4.92 19.89
N ARG A 273 16.50 -6.07 19.66
CA ARG A 273 15.65 -6.25 18.47
C ARG A 273 14.46 -5.29 18.40
N ALA A 274 13.85 -4.92 19.53
CA ALA A 274 12.76 -3.94 19.53
C ALA A 274 13.28 -2.54 19.17
N ALA A 275 14.45 -2.16 19.68
CA ALA A 275 15.10 -0.91 19.29
C ALA A 275 15.49 -0.91 17.79
N TYR A 276 15.96 -2.03 17.25
CA TYR A 276 16.21 -2.19 15.82
C TYR A 276 14.94 -1.99 15.00
N ALA A 277 13.84 -2.66 15.37
CA ALA A 277 12.56 -2.56 14.68
C ALA A 277 12.02 -1.12 14.67
N THR A 278 12.16 -0.38 15.78
CA THR A 278 11.81 1.05 15.86
C THR A 278 12.64 1.90 14.90
N MET A 279 13.92 1.56 14.70
CA MET A 279 14.83 2.35 13.88
C MET A 279 14.74 2.05 12.38
N PHE A 280 14.54 0.80 12.00
CA PHE A 280 14.68 0.32 10.63
C PHE A 280 13.47 -0.48 10.14
N GLY A 281 12.41 -0.60 10.94
CA GLY A 281 11.33 -1.56 10.71
C GLY A 281 11.72 -2.99 11.09
N PRO A 282 10.74 -3.92 11.11
CA PRO A 282 10.95 -5.30 11.51
C PRO A 282 11.97 -6.02 10.63
N THR A 283 12.55 -7.09 11.16
CA THR A 283 13.48 -7.99 10.45
C THR A 283 13.07 -9.46 10.61
N THR A 284 13.85 -10.37 10.03
CA THR A 284 13.54 -11.80 9.94
C THR A 284 13.07 -12.38 11.28
N GLY A 285 11.89 -13.02 11.24
CA GLY A 285 11.23 -13.66 12.38
C GLY A 285 10.27 -12.76 13.15
N ASP A 286 10.37 -11.43 13.02
CA ASP A 286 9.46 -10.50 13.71
C ASP A 286 8.05 -10.59 13.10
N LEU A 287 7.03 -10.32 13.91
CA LEU A 287 5.62 -10.33 13.49
C LEU A 287 5.10 -8.89 13.34
N VAL A 288 4.22 -8.68 12.37
CA VAL A 288 3.51 -7.41 12.17
C VAL A 288 2.02 -7.68 12.01
N ARG A 289 1.19 -6.94 12.74
CA ARG A 289 -0.27 -6.98 12.58
C ARG A 289 -0.70 -6.15 11.39
N LEU A 290 -1.63 -6.66 10.56
CA LEU A 290 -2.13 -5.92 9.40
C LEU A 290 -3.35 -5.06 9.78
N GLY A 291 -3.17 -3.74 9.89
CA GLY A 291 -4.22 -2.85 10.39
C GLY A 291 -4.71 -3.30 11.77
N ASN A 292 -6.02 -3.22 12.01
CA ASN A 292 -6.65 -3.81 13.21
C ASN A 292 -7.26 -5.21 12.98
N THR A 293 -6.89 -5.88 11.89
CA THR A 293 -7.34 -7.25 11.59
C THR A 293 -6.70 -8.27 12.52
N SER A 294 -7.22 -9.48 12.58
CA SER A 294 -6.62 -10.62 13.27
C SER A 294 -5.41 -11.21 12.53
N LEU A 295 -5.02 -10.68 11.37
CA LEU A 295 -3.94 -11.20 10.53
C LEU A 295 -2.56 -10.70 10.97
N TRP A 296 -1.62 -11.62 11.03
CA TRP A 296 -0.23 -11.40 11.38
C TRP A 296 0.68 -11.89 10.26
N VAL A 297 1.64 -11.06 9.88
CA VAL A 297 2.70 -11.46 8.95
C VAL A 297 4.01 -11.62 9.68
N LYS A 298 4.77 -12.66 9.34
CA LYS A 298 6.13 -12.90 9.82
C LYS A 298 7.12 -12.55 8.71
N VAL A 299 8.14 -11.76 9.04
CA VAL A 299 9.21 -11.45 8.07
C VAL A 299 10.00 -12.73 7.77
N GLU A 300 9.96 -13.17 6.52
CA GLU A 300 10.54 -14.45 6.06
C GLU A 300 12.04 -14.35 5.80
N LYS A 301 12.48 -13.17 5.35
CA LYS A 301 13.86 -12.86 4.99
C LYS A 301 14.12 -11.37 5.11
N ASP A 302 15.37 -11.02 5.40
CA ASP A 302 15.89 -9.66 5.31
C ASP A 302 17.13 -9.66 4.41
N TYR A 303 17.20 -8.73 3.46
CA TYR A 303 18.34 -8.56 2.56
C TYR A 303 19.44 -7.67 3.14
N THR A 304 19.19 -7.00 4.26
CA THR A 304 20.15 -6.07 4.86
C THR A 304 21.42 -6.76 5.34
N ALA A 305 22.48 -5.98 5.47
CA ALA A 305 23.65 -6.31 6.27
C ALA A 305 23.59 -5.46 7.55
N TYR A 306 23.35 -6.09 8.70
CA TYR A 306 23.08 -5.37 9.94
C TYR A 306 24.20 -4.39 10.30
N GLY A 307 23.86 -3.10 10.41
CA GLY A 307 24.80 -1.99 10.64
C GLY A 307 25.13 -1.16 9.40
N ASP A 308 24.74 -1.60 8.20
CA ASP A 308 24.83 -0.87 6.92
C ASP A 308 23.44 -0.52 6.34
N GLU A 309 22.42 -0.36 7.19
CA GLU A 309 21.06 0.01 6.76
C GLU A 309 21.06 1.38 6.08
N CYS A 310 20.40 1.46 4.93
CA CYS A 310 20.19 2.71 4.19
C CYS A 310 19.22 3.61 4.95
N LYS A 311 19.70 4.70 5.54
CA LYS A 311 18.87 5.66 6.27
C LYS A 311 19.20 7.09 5.87
N PHE A 312 18.18 7.83 5.47
CA PHE A 312 18.30 9.22 5.03
C PHE A 312 18.02 10.23 6.17
N GLY A 313 18.71 11.38 6.11
CA GLY A 313 18.53 12.51 7.03
C GLY A 313 19.85 13.13 7.53
N GLY A 314 19.73 14.21 8.29
CA GLY A 314 20.88 14.91 8.88
C GLY A 314 21.77 13.99 9.71
N GLY A 315 23.05 13.88 9.32
CA GLY A 315 24.03 13.05 10.01
C GLY A 315 23.90 11.53 9.82
N LYS A 316 23.00 11.07 8.92
CA LYS A 316 22.70 9.62 8.77
C LYS A 316 23.58 8.92 7.72
N THR A 317 23.14 7.75 7.26
CA THR A 317 23.87 6.82 6.39
C THR A 317 24.01 7.33 4.95
N LEU A 318 22.89 7.69 4.31
CA LEU A 318 22.85 8.07 2.89
C LEU A 318 23.34 9.51 2.69
N ARG A 319 24.67 9.67 2.69
CA ARG A 319 25.39 10.91 2.44
C ARG A 319 26.61 10.62 1.57
N GLU A 320 27.09 11.65 0.88
CA GLU A 320 28.21 11.57 -0.06
C GLU A 320 29.42 10.86 0.53
N GLY A 321 30.02 9.95 -0.24
CA GLY A 321 31.17 9.13 0.15
C GLY A 321 30.88 8.04 1.18
N MET A 322 29.67 8.02 1.74
CA MET A 322 29.21 7.12 2.81
C MET A 322 28.24 6.12 2.21
N GLY A 323 26.95 6.10 2.61
CA GLY A 323 25.94 5.28 1.96
C GLY A 323 25.51 5.76 0.57
N GLN A 324 25.80 7.03 0.20
CA GLN A 324 25.66 7.53 -1.17
C GLN A 324 27.04 7.46 -1.84
N ALA A 325 27.13 6.73 -2.94
CA ALA A 325 28.34 6.58 -3.74
C ALA A 325 28.70 7.89 -4.46
N THR A 326 30.01 8.14 -4.56
CA THR A 326 30.56 9.36 -5.16
C THR A 326 31.17 9.06 -6.53
N GLY A 327 30.99 9.98 -7.48
CA GLY A 327 31.58 9.87 -8.82
C GLY A 327 30.95 8.80 -9.71
N ARG A 328 29.65 8.54 -9.50
CA ARG A 328 28.84 7.64 -10.33
C ARG A 328 28.07 8.45 -11.36
N LEU A 329 27.93 7.90 -12.56
CA LEU A 329 27.07 8.50 -13.58
C LEU A 329 25.61 8.24 -13.22
N ASP A 330 24.70 9.04 -13.78
CA ASP A 330 23.27 8.79 -13.66
C ASP A 330 22.89 7.36 -14.10
N ALA A 331 23.49 6.87 -15.18
CA ALA A 331 23.28 5.50 -15.67
C ALA A 331 23.70 4.40 -14.68
N ASP A 332 24.59 4.70 -13.73
CA ASP A 332 25.10 3.76 -12.73
C ASP A 332 24.34 3.86 -11.40
N SER A 333 23.50 4.88 -11.22
CA SER A 333 22.75 5.13 -9.98
C SER A 333 21.24 4.99 -10.18
N LEU A 334 20.56 4.57 -9.13
CA LEU A 334 19.10 4.54 -9.08
C LEU A 334 18.52 5.96 -9.25
N ASP A 335 17.32 6.08 -9.82
CA ASP A 335 16.55 7.34 -9.78
C ASP A 335 15.92 7.54 -8.42
N MET A 336 15.45 6.45 -7.82
CA MET A 336 14.81 6.45 -6.51
C MET A 336 15.07 5.13 -5.80
N VAL A 337 15.25 5.17 -4.48
CA VAL A 337 15.32 3.99 -3.62
C VAL A 337 14.24 4.07 -2.53
N VAL A 338 13.48 2.99 -2.36
CA VAL A 338 12.66 2.79 -1.17
C VAL A 338 13.51 2.03 -0.14
N THR A 339 13.88 2.67 0.96
CA THR A 339 14.77 2.07 1.96
C THR A 339 14.01 1.22 2.98
N ASN A 340 14.57 0.09 3.38
CA ASN A 340 14.06 -0.71 4.51
C ASN A 340 12.56 -1.08 4.42
N ALA A 341 12.04 -1.37 3.22
CA ALA A 341 10.64 -1.71 3.03
C ALA A 341 10.32 -3.12 3.56
N LEU A 342 9.25 -3.26 4.36
CA LEU A 342 8.62 -4.57 4.54
C LEU A 342 7.73 -4.84 3.32
N VAL A 343 8.23 -5.60 2.36
CA VAL A 343 7.47 -6.02 1.18
C VAL A 343 6.46 -7.09 1.58
N VAL A 344 5.20 -6.85 1.25
CA VAL A 344 4.13 -7.86 1.32
C VAL A 344 3.64 -8.06 -0.11
N ASP A 345 3.99 -9.21 -0.69
CA ASP A 345 3.69 -9.57 -2.08
C ASP A 345 3.41 -11.08 -2.17
N TRP A 346 2.81 -11.53 -3.27
CA TRP A 346 2.58 -12.96 -3.47
C TRP A 346 3.89 -13.77 -3.50
N THR A 347 4.98 -13.16 -3.97
CA THR A 347 6.31 -13.79 -4.01
C THR A 347 6.92 -14.02 -2.63
N GLY A 348 6.49 -13.26 -1.61
CA GLY A 348 7.13 -13.31 -0.31
C GLY A 348 6.71 -12.17 0.63
N ILE A 349 6.99 -12.37 1.92
CA ILE A 349 6.93 -11.32 2.93
C ILE A 349 8.33 -11.10 3.47
N TYR A 350 9.02 -10.08 2.99
CA TYR A 350 10.45 -9.91 3.25
C TYR A 350 10.84 -8.44 3.37
N LYS A 351 11.99 -8.20 3.96
CA LYS A 351 12.57 -6.88 4.19
C LYS A 351 13.67 -6.60 3.18
N ALA A 352 13.56 -5.51 2.42
CA ALA A 352 14.54 -5.13 1.41
C ALA A 352 14.52 -3.63 1.11
N ASP A 353 15.58 -3.14 0.49
CA ASP A 353 15.54 -1.90 -0.30
C ASP A 353 14.99 -2.21 -1.70
N ILE A 354 14.24 -1.27 -2.29
CA ILE A 354 13.71 -1.37 -3.66
C ILE A 354 14.32 -0.25 -4.50
N GLY A 355 15.07 -0.60 -5.55
CA GLY A 355 15.66 0.35 -6.46
C GLY A 355 14.83 0.55 -7.73
N VAL A 356 14.63 1.81 -8.11
CA VAL A 356 13.87 2.23 -9.28
C VAL A 356 14.76 2.98 -10.26
N LYS A 357 14.63 2.67 -11.55
CA LYS A 357 15.26 3.40 -12.66
C LYS A 357 14.31 3.44 -13.85
N ASN A 358 14.17 4.61 -14.49
CA ASN A 358 13.29 4.85 -15.64
C ASN A 358 11.86 4.32 -15.40
N GLY A 359 11.37 4.52 -14.18
CA GLY A 359 10.05 4.09 -13.72
C GLY A 359 9.83 2.59 -13.56
N HIS A 360 10.88 1.77 -13.64
CA HIS A 360 10.83 0.32 -13.42
C HIS A 360 11.59 -0.07 -12.17
N ILE A 361 11.16 -1.15 -11.52
CA ILE A 361 11.89 -1.81 -10.45
C ILE A 361 13.11 -2.48 -11.07
N VAL A 362 14.31 -2.03 -10.74
CA VAL A 362 15.57 -2.59 -11.29
C VAL A 362 16.35 -3.43 -10.29
N GLY A 363 16.01 -3.34 -9.01
CA GLY A 363 16.60 -4.20 -7.99
C GLY A 363 15.76 -4.27 -6.72
N ILE A 364 15.81 -5.43 -6.07
CA ILE A 364 15.22 -5.69 -4.76
C ILE A 364 16.30 -6.40 -3.95
N GLY A 365 16.76 -5.79 -2.88
CA GLY A 365 17.91 -6.32 -2.14
C GLY A 365 18.48 -5.32 -1.15
N LYS A 366 19.79 -5.13 -1.17
CA LYS A 366 20.49 -4.17 -0.33
C LYS A 366 21.08 -3.06 -1.19
N ALA A 367 20.61 -1.84 -1.01
CA ALA A 367 21.11 -0.66 -1.70
C ALA A 367 22.31 -0.04 -0.97
N GLY A 368 22.84 1.02 -1.55
CA GLY A 368 23.81 1.90 -0.90
C GLY A 368 25.06 2.12 -1.74
N ASN A 369 26.21 2.15 -1.09
CA ASN A 369 27.49 2.42 -1.74
C ASN A 369 28.43 1.20 -1.66
N PRO A 370 28.73 0.55 -2.80
CA PRO A 370 29.62 -0.62 -2.82
C PRO A 370 31.06 -0.28 -2.42
N ASP A 371 31.43 0.99 -2.34
CA ASP A 371 32.77 1.40 -1.94
C ASP A 371 33.02 1.27 -0.43
N VAL A 372 31.96 1.24 0.39
CA VAL A 372 32.09 1.27 1.86
C VAL A 372 31.13 0.31 2.60
N MET A 373 30.22 -0.35 1.88
CA MET A 373 29.23 -1.28 2.42
C MET A 373 29.37 -2.66 1.78
N ASP A 374 29.20 -3.70 2.60
CA ASP A 374 29.17 -5.07 2.09
C ASP A 374 27.80 -5.40 1.48
N GLY A 375 27.79 -6.28 0.47
CA GLY A 375 26.56 -6.88 -0.05
C GLY A 375 25.64 -5.94 -0.84
N VAL A 376 26.11 -4.75 -1.25
CA VAL A 376 25.32 -3.87 -2.15
C VAL A 376 25.03 -4.65 -3.43
N SER A 377 23.75 -4.84 -3.70
CA SER A 377 23.29 -5.64 -4.82
C SER A 377 23.65 -4.97 -6.17
N PRO A 378 23.97 -5.74 -7.22
CA PRO A 378 24.23 -5.16 -8.55
C PRO A 378 23.08 -4.25 -9.00
N GLY A 379 23.41 -3.06 -9.52
CA GLY A 379 22.42 -2.08 -9.98
C GLY A 379 21.70 -1.30 -8.86
N MET A 380 22.02 -1.55 -7.58
CA MET A 380 21.37 -0.90 -6.42
C MET A 380 22.23 0.20 -5.80
N VAL A 381 22.98 0.93 -6.63
CA VAL A 381 23.85 2.01 -6.17
C VAL A 381 23.03 3.27 -5.93
N VAL A 382 23.14 3.83 -4.72
CA VAL A 382 22.60 5.15 -4.39
C VAL A 382 23.65 6.19 -4.75
N GLY A 383 23.36 7.08 -5.69
CA GLY A 383 24.25 8.14 -6.16
C GLY A 383 23.69 9.54 -5.90
N SER A 384 24.32 10.56 -6.48
CA SER A 384 23.81 11.94 -6.41
C SER A 384 22.50 12.16 -7.17
N CYS A 385 22.14 11.26 -8.09
CA CYS A 385 20.91 11.32 -8.88
C CYS A 385 19.76 10.50 -8.26
N THR A 386 19.92 9.97 -7.05
CA THR A 386 18.95 9.07 -6.41
C THR A 386 18.13 9.80 -5.36
N ASP A 387 16.81 9.82 -5.54
CA ASP A 387 15.85 10.23 -4.50
C ASP A 387 15.54 9.09 -3.51
N VAL A 388 14.97 9.43 -2.34
CA VAL A 388 14.74 8.45 -1.26
C VAL A 388 13.30 8.48 -0.75
N ILE A 389 12.67 7.32 -0.75
CA ILE A 389 11.44 7.06 0.01
C ILE A 389 11.80 6.24 1.24
N ALA A 390 11.53 6.78 2.44
CA ALA A 390 11.78 6.07 3.70
C ALA A 390 10.71 5.00 3.93
N GLY A 391 11.06 3.73 3.71
CA GLY A 391 10.21 2.56 3.94
C GLY A 391 10.39 1.92 5.32
N GLU A 392 11.31 2.41 6.16
CA GLU A 392 11.47 1.90 7.52
C GLU A 392 10.16 2.01 8.33
N GLY A 393 9.72 0.87 8.89
CA GLY A 393 8.45 0.78 9.63
C GLY A 393 7.20 0.84 8.75
N LYS A 394 7.33 0.84 7.41
CA LYS A 394 6.24 0.81 6.45
C LYS A 394 6.13 -0.56 5.79
N ILE A 395 4.90 -0.90 5.37
CA ILE A 395 4.64 -2.01 4.46
C ILE A 395 4.60 -1.46 3.03
N VAL A 396 5.21 -2.17 2.09
CA VAL A 396 5.16 -1.85 0.65
C VAL A 396 4.51 -3.00 -0.10
N THR A 397 3.50 -2.69 -0.91
CA THR A 397 2.82 -3.64 -1.80
C THR A 397 2.92 -3.17 -3.24
N ALA A 398 2.62 -4.06 -4.18
CA ALA A 398 2.26 -3.62 -5.53
C ALA A 398 0.99 -2.75 -5.48
N GLY A 399 0.84 -1.85 -6.45
CA GLY A 399 -0.43 -1.18 -6.70
C GLY A 399 -1.50 -2.18 -7.08
N GLY A 400 -2.69 -2.05 -6.47
CA GLY A 400 -3.79 -2.96 -6.78
C GLY A 400 -4.35 -2.76 -8.19
N ILE A 401 -5.02 -3.78 -8.68
CA ILE A 401 -5.57 -3.87 -10.04
C ILE A 401 -7.04 -4.25 -9.91
N ASP A 402 -7.91 -3.35 -10.33
CA ASP A 402 -9.34 -3.61 -10.42
C ASP A 402 -9.71 -3.93 -11.86
N THR A 403 -10.27 -5.11 -12.08
CA THR A 403 -10.58 -5.61 -13.42
C THR A 403 -12.05 -5.67 -13.74
N HIS A 404 -12.92 -5.08 -12.90
CA HIS A 404 -14.36 -4.97 -13.17
C HIS A 404 -14.84 -3.53 -12.96
N ILE A 405 -14.35 -2.60 -13.79
CA ILE A 405 -14.70 -1.18 -13.72
C ILE A 405 -15.77 -0.80 -14.76
N HIS A 406 -16.87 -0.24 -14.29
CA HIS A 406 -17.81 0.47 -15.14
C HIS A 406 -17.38 1.93 -15.22
N PHE A 407 -16.91 2.39 -16.39
CA PHE A 407 -16.48 3.77 -16.60
C PHE A 407 -17.69 4.72 -16.70
N ILE A 408 -18.41 4.83 -15.58
CA ILE A 408 -19.60 5.66 -15.38
C ILE A 408 -19.18 7.12 -15.17
N CYS A 409 -18.11 7.36 -14.40
CA CYS A 409 -17.59 8.70 -14.17
C CYS A 409 -16.07 8.72 -13.91
N PRO A 410 -15.35 9.80 -14.27
CA PRO A 410 -13.90 9.88 -14.09
C PRO A 410 -13.46 9.96 -12.62
N GLN A 411 -14.35 10.36 -11.69
CA GLN A 411 -14.05 10.48 -10.27
C GLN A 411 -13.62 9.15 -9.64
N GLN A 412 -14.08 8.03 -10.17
CA GLN A 412 -13.70 6.69 -9.74
C GLN A 412 -12.17 6.50 -9.74
N ALA A 413 -11.45 7.09 -10.70
CA ALA A 413 -9.99 6.96 -10.76
C ALA A 413 -9.31 7.57 -9.53
N ASN A 414 -9.83 8.67 -8.99
CA ASN A 414 -9.29 9.30 -7.78
C ASN A 414 -9.61 8.46 -6.54
N GLU A 415 -10.83 7.92 -6.44
CA GLU A 415 -11.22 7.03 -5.33
C GLU A 415 -10.40 5.73 -5.33
N SER A 416 -10.23 5.10 -6.49
CA SER A 416 -9.38 3.93 -6.67
C SER A 416 -7.93 4.24 -6.27
N LEU A 417 -7.36 5.35 -6.76
CA LEU A 417 -6.00 5.73 -6.41
C LEU A 417 -5.86 6.02 -4.90
N ALA A 418 -6.84 6.68 -4.28
CA ALA A 418 -6.89 6.93 -2.84
C ALA A 418 -6.92 5.66 -1.98
N SER A 419 -7.41 4.56 -2.54
CA SER A 419 -7.40 3.23 -1.89
C SER A 419 -6.12 2.42 -2.16
N GLY A 420 -5.25 2.84 -3.08
CA GLY A 420 -4.05 2.10 -3.49
C GLY A 420 -4.20 1.27 -4.78
N ILE A 421 -5.31 1.41 -5.52
CA ILE A 421 -5.46 0.84 -6.86
C ILE A 421 -4.75 1.73 -7.89
N THR A 422 -3.94 1.11 -8.76
CA THR A 422 -3.13 1.82 -9.77
C THR A 422 -3.46 1.43 -11.20
N THR A 423 -4.26 0.37 -11.40
CA THR A 423 -4.67 -0.13 -12.71
C THR A 423 -6.16 -0.45 -12.72
N LEU A 424 -6.85 0.02 -13.74
CA LEU A 424 -8.28 -0.19 -13.96
C LEU A 424 -8.51 -0.92 -15.29
N LEU A 425 -9.37 -1.93 -15.30
CA LEU A 425 -9.89 -2.54 -16.53
C LEU A 425 -11.41 -2.61 -16.45
N GLY A 426 -12.05 -2.25 -17.55
CA GLY A 426 -13.46 -2.48 -17.79
C GLY A 426 -13.96 -1.64 -18.96
N GLY A 427 -15.21 -1.20 -18.97
CA GLY A 427 -15.80 -0.54 -20.13
C GLY A 427 -16.88 0.46 -19.75
N GLY A 428 -17.17 1.38 -20.68
CA GLY A 428 -18.18 2.41 -20.47
C GLY A 428 -17.96 3.66 -21.30
N VAL A 429 -19.00 4.49 -21.41
CA VAL A 429 -18.99 5.77 -22.13
C VAL A 429 -19.61 6.90 -21.31
N GLY A 430 -19.50 6.82 -19.97
CA GLY A 430 -20.22 7.69 -19.03
C GLY A 430 -21.55 7.07 -18.56
N PRO A 431 -22.42 7.83 -17.86
CA PRO A 431 -23.58 7.29 -17.13
C PRO A 431 -24.79 6.97 -18.05
N SER A 432 -24.56 6.19 -19.10
CA SER A 432 -25.62 5.66 -19.97
C SER A 432 -26.21 4.38 -19.37
N ALA A 433 -27.44 4.03 -19.74
CA ALA A 433 -28.05 2.75 -19.31
C ALA A 433 -27.14 1.55 -19.58
N GLY A 434 -26.50 1.50 -20.75
CA GLY A 434 -25.58 0.43 -21.12
C GLY A 434 -24.33 0.35 -20.24
N THR A 435 -23.75 1.49 -19.86
CA THR A 435 -22.56 1.54 -19.00
C THR A 435 -22.89 1.34 -17.52
N ASN A 436 -24.03 1.85 -17.07
CA ASN A 436 -24.53 1.61 -15.71
C ASN A 436 -24.80 0.13 -15.46
N ALA A 437 -25.11 -0.64 -16.51
CA ALA A 437 -25.34 -2.07 -16.42
C ALA A 437 -24.13 -2.92 -16.82
N THR A 438 -23.28 -2.47 -17.76
CA THR A 438 -22.27 -3.36 -18.39
C THR A 438 -20.91 -2.67 -18.60
N THR A 439 -19.83 -3.41 -18.36
CA THR A 439 -18.44 -3.03 -18.68
C THR A 439 -18.13 -3.10 -20.18
N CYS A 440 -18.88 -2.36 -20.99
CA CYS A 440 -18.72 -2.33 -22.45
C CYS A 440 -18.49 -0.90 -22.98
N THR A 441 -17.44 -0.72 -23.78
CA THR A 441 -17.24 0.46 -24.63
C THR A 441 -17.52 0.08 -26.09
N PRO A 442 -18.74 0.29 -26.60
CA PRO A 442 -19.17 -0.29 -27.87
C PRO A 442 -18.63 0.48 -29.08
N GLY A 443 -18.01 -0.26 -30.01
CA GLY A 443 -17.62 0.25 -31.33
C GLY A 443 -16.38 1.16 -31.36
N LYS A 444 -15.82 1.35 -32.56
CA LYS A 444 -14.53 2.05 -32.74
C LYS A 444 -14.50 3.52 -32.31
N ASN A 445 -15.62 4.23 -32.50
CA ASN A 445 -15.67 5.67 -32.25
C ASN A 445 -15.58 5.96 -30.75
N TYR A 446 -16.38 5.24 -29.95
CA TYR A 446 -16.31 5.36 -28.49
C TYR A 446 -15.02 4.77 -27.93
N MET A 447 -14.50 3.69 -28.51
CA MET A 447 -13.19 3.16 -28.11
C MET A 447 -12.10 4.23 -28.21
N ARG A 448 -12.00 4.93 -29.35
CA ARG A 448 -11.07 6.06 -29.52
C ARG A 448 -11.31 7.17 -28.50
N GLN A 449 -12.55 7.62 -28.35
CA GLN A 449 -12.87 8.74 -27.45
C GLN A 449 -12.58 8.40 -25.99
N MET A 450 -12.87 7.17 -25.57
CA MET A 450 -12.60 6.73 -24.19
C MET A 450 -11.11 6.53 -23.96
N LEU A 451 -10.34 6.01 -24.91
CA LEU A 451 -8.87 6.00 -24.80
C LEU A 451 -8.30 7.41 -24.65
N GLN A 452 -8.82 8.39 -25.40
CA GLN A 452 -8.43 9.80 -25.28
C GLN A 452 -8.83 10.41 -23.93
N ALA A 453 -10.02 10.10 -23.41
CA ALA A 453 -10.45 10.56 -22.09
C ALA A 453 -9.61 9.91 -20.96
N CYS A 454 -9.35 8.60 -21.07
CA CYS A 454 -8.55 7.86 -20.11
C CYS A 454 -7.06 8.23 -20.16
N ASP A 455 -6.59 8.92 -21.21
CA ASP A 455 -5.24 9.49 -21.31
C ASP A 455 -4.94 10.50 -20.19
N GLU A 456 -5.97 11.08 -19.56
CA GLU A 456 -5.83 12.08 -18.49
C GLU A 456 -5.87 11.47 -17.08
N LEU A 457 -6.31 10.22 -16.94
CA LEU A 457 -6.52 9.61 -15.62
C LEU A 457 -5.19 9.22 -14.96
N PRO A 458 -5.00 9.37 -13.64
CA PRO A 458 -3.72 9.12 -12.97
C PRO A 458 -3.42 7.64 -12.70
N VAL A 459 -3.94 6.73 -13.52
CA VAL A 459 -3.87 5.27 -13.38
C VAL A 459 -3.56 4.60 -14.72
N ASN A 460 -3.12 3.36 -14.69
CA ASN A 460 -3.09 2.51 -15.87
C ASN A 460 -4.53 2.12 -16.22
N VAL A 461 -4.86 2.03 -17.51
CA VAL A 461 -6.23 1.72 -17.96
C VAL A 461 -6.21 0.71 -19.10
N GLY A 462 -7.03 -0.34 -19.02
CA GLY A 462 -7.46 -1.15 -20.16
C GLY A 462 -8.96 -0.97 -20.40
N ILE A 463 -9.39 -1.06 -21.66
CA ILE A 463 -10.81 -0.89 -22.04
C ILE A 463 -11.35 -2.14 -22.74
N THR A 464 -12.52 -2.61 -22.30
CA THR A 464 -13.25 -3.74 -22.89
C THR A 464 -14.30 -3.27 -23.88
N GLY A 465 -14.39 -3.98 -25.01
CA GLY A 465 -15.49 -3.85 -25.96
C GLY A 465 -16.70 -4.70 -25.57
N LYS A 466 -17.78 -4.62 -26.35
CA LYS A 466 -18.95 -5.50 -26.21
C LYS A 466 -18.70 -6.81 -26.96
N GLY A 467 -18.82 -7.94 -26.28
CA GLY A 467 -18.64 -9.29 -26.82
C GLY A 467 -19.92 -9.96 -27.33
N ASN A 468 -21.09 -9.39 -27.06
CA ASN A 468 -22.39 -9.96 -27.43
C ASN A 468 -22.74 -9.75 -28.91
N ASP A 469 -22.16 -10.57 -29.79
CA ASP A 469 -22.54 -10.67 -31.21
C ASP A 469 -22.28 -12.11 -31.69
N SER A 470 -23.25 -12.74 -32.36
CA SER A 470 -23.07 -14.08 -32.95
C SER A 470 -22.27 -14.05 -34.25
N SER A 471 -21.88 -12.86 -34.72
CA SER A 471 -20.94 -12.63 -35.81
C SER A 471 -19.63 -12.03 -35.30
N PRO A 472 -18.46 -12.48 -35.77
CA PRO A 472 -17.17 -11.98 -35.29
C PRO A 472 -16.78 -10.61 -35.85
N VAL A 473 -17.52 -10.08 -36.85
CA VAL A 473 -17.10 -8.90 -37.62
C VAL A 473 -16.96 -7.65 -36.75
N ALA A 474 -18.01 -7.29 -36.00
CA ALA A 474 -17.98 -6.11 -35.14
C ALA A 474 -17.07 -6.29 -33.91
N LEU A 475 -16.91 -7.53 -33.44
CA LEU A 475 -16.01 -7.87 -32.34
C LEU A 475 -14.55 -7.59 -32.72
N ARG A 476 -14.11 -8.03 -33.91
CA ARG A 476 -12.78 -7.71 -34.45
C ARG A 476 -12.57 -6.21 -34.62
N GLU A 477 -13.56 -5.47 -35.11
CA GLU A 477 -13.45 -4.01 -35.29
C GLU A 477 -13.20 -3.28 -33.96
N GLN A 478 -13.85 -3.72 -32.86
CA GLN A 478 -13.63 -3.16 -31.53
C GLN A 478 -12.23 -3.44 -31.00
N VAL A 479 -11.74 -4.68 -31.17
CA VAL A 479 -10.39 -5.07 -30.76
C VAL A 479 -9.34 -4.31 -31.57
N ALA A 480 -9.49 -4.23 -32.89
CA ALA A 480 -8.61 -3.44 -33.76
C ALA A 480 -8.63 -1.94 -33.44
N ALA A 481 -9.75 -1.41 -32.92
CA ALA A 481 -9.84 -0.03 -32.48
C ALA A 481 -9.15 0.26 -31.14
N GLY A 482 -8.74 -0.76 -30.38
CA GLY A 482 -8.00 -0.62 -29.13
C GLY A 482 -8.55 -1.40 -27.94
N ALA A 483 -9.67 -2.12 -28.06
CA ALA A 483 -10.18 -2.93 -26.95
C ALA A 483 -9.16 -4.02 -26.56
N CYS A 484 -8.80 -4.11 -25.29
CA CYS A 484 -7.87 -5.13 -24.78
C CYS A 484 -8.58 -6.37 -24.20
N GLY A 485 -9.90 -6.42 -24.34
CA GLY A 485 -10.77 -7.51 -23.92
C GLY A 485 -12.20 -7.29 -24.40
N LEU A 486 -13.06 -8.30 -24.27
CA LEU A 486 -14.48 -8.24 -24.63
C LEU A 486 -15.35 -8.74 -23.47
N LYS A 487 -16.40 -7.99 -23.13
CA LYS A 487 -17.39 -8.37 -22.12
C LYS A 487 -18.63 -8.97 -22.78
N LEU A 488 -18.97 -10.19 -22.42
CA LEU A 488 -20.28 -10.80 -22.62
C LEU A 488 -21.17 -10.47 -21.41
N HIS A 489 -22.36 -9.94 -21.65
CA HIS A 489 -23.33 -9.60 -20.61
C HIS A 489 -24.75 -10.07 -20.94
N GLU A 490 -25.50 -10.52 -19.94
CA GLU A 490 -26.88 -11.01 -20.15
C GLU A 490 -27.84 -9.94 -20.67
N ASP A 491 -27.71 -8.70 -20.19
CA ASP A 491 -28.45 -7.52 -20.68
C ASP A 491 -28.28 -7.26 -22.18
N TRP A 492 -27.22 -7.80 -22.80
CA TRP A 492 -27.00 -7.79 -24.25
C TRP A 492 -27.16 -9.18 -24.91
N GLY A 493 -27.50 -10.21 -24.13
CA GLY A 493 -27.68 -11.60 -24.52
C GLY A 493 -26.39 -12.44 -24.44
N SER A 494 -26.12 -13.06 -23.29
CA SER A 494 -25.00 -14.00 -23.09
C SER A 494 -25.32 -15.41 -23.58
N THR A 495 -25.77 -15.51 -24.84
CA THR A 495 -26.22 -16.78 -25.44
C THR A 495 -25.04 -17.65 -25.91
N PRO A 496 -25.22 -18.98 -26.05
CA PRO A 496 -24.20 -19.89 -26.58
C PRO A 496 -23.52 -19.43 -27.88
N ALA A 497 -24.29 -18.86 -28.81
CA ALA A 497 -23.77 -18.38 -30.09
C ALA A 497 -22.87 -17.13 -29.93
N ALA A 498 -23.26 -16.19 -29.06
CA ALA A 498 -22.45 -15.02 -28.75
C ALA A 498 -21.18 -15.40 -27.99
N ILE A 499 -21.28 -16.34 -27.03
CA ILE A 499 -20.13 -16.89 -26.28
C ILE A 499 -19.10 -17.48 -27.24
N ASP A 500 -19.53 -18.33 -28.18
CA ASP A 500 -18.64 -19.00 -29.11
C ASP A 500 -17.94 -18.03 -30.08
N SER A 501 -18.70 -17.08 -30.62
CA SER A 501 -18.20 -16.02 -31.51
C SER A 501 -17.18 -15.12 -30.80
N CYS A 502 -17.49 -14.66 -29.58
CA CYS A 502 -16.59 -13.84 -28.77
C CYS A 502 -15.29 -14.57 -28.42
N LEU A 503 -15.37 -15.81 -27.92
CA LEU A 503 -14.18 -16.60 -27.60
C LEU A 503 -13.32 -16.88 -28.83
N THR A 504 -13.92 -17.08 -30.01
CA THR A 504 -13.18 -17.25 -31.26
C THR A 504 -12.35 -16.00 -31.60
N VAL A 505 -12.92 -14.80 -31.43
CA VAL A 505 -12.19 -13.54 -31.66
C VAL A 505 -11.12 -13.30 -30.61
N CYS A 506 -11.40 -13.63 -29.35
CA CYS A 506 -10.42 -13.55 -28.27
C CYS A 506 -9.21 -14.47 -28.52
N ASP A 507 -9.45 -15.70 -28.98
CA ASP A 507 -8.39 -16.65 -29.37
C ASP A 507 -7.56 -16.13 -30.55
N GLU A 508 -8.20 -15.52 -31.55
CA GLU A 508 -7.54 -14.96 -32.73
C GLU A 508 -6.63 -13.77 -32.41
N LEU A 509 -7.06 -12.88 -31.50
CA LEU A 509 -6.44 -11.57 -31.28
C LEU A 509 -5.73 -11.43 -29.92
N ASP A 510 -5.60 -12.54 -29.18
CA ASP A 510 -4.97 -12.63 -27.85
C ASP A 510 -5.45 -11.58 -26.84
N VAL A 511 -6.78 -11.44 -26.72
CA VAL A 511 -7.43 -10.59 -25.71
C VAL A 511 -8.29 -11.43 -24.76
N GLN A 512 -8.57 -10.94 -23.55
CA GLN A 512 -9.37 -11.71 -22.59
C GLN A 512 -10.87 -11.63 -22.91
N CYS A 513 -11.58 -12.75 -22.74
CA CYS A 513 -13.03 -12.81 -22.73
C CYS A 513 -13.53 -12.75 -21.28
N LEU A 514 -14.37 -11.78 -20.98
CA LEU A 514 -14.97 -11.56 -19.67
C LEU A 514 -16.47 -11.83 -19.78
N ILE A 515 -17.08 -12.50 -18.79
CA ILE A 515 -18.48 -12.90 -18.89
C ILE A 515 -19.26 -12.64 -17.61
N HIS A 516 -20.46 -12.12 -17.81
CA HIS A 516 -21.63 -12.20 -16.95
C HIS A 516 -22.64 -13.12 -17.66
N THR A 517 -22.97 -14.27 -17.07
CA THR A 517 -23.73 -15.33 -17.75
C THR A 517 -25.24 -15.10 -17.69
N ASP A 518 -26.02 -15.94 -18.36
CA ASP A 518 -27.48 -15.85 -18.45
C ASP A 518 -28.15 -16.22 -17.11
N THR A 519 -28.50 -15.23 -16.28
CA THR A 519 -29.13 -15.47 -14.97
C THR A 519 -30.48 -16.17 -15.12
N LEU A 520 -31.21 -15.82 -16.17
CA LEU A 520 -32.56 -16.29 -16.45
C LEU A 520 -32.58 -17.76 -16.91
N ASN A 521 -31.43 -18.31 -17.27
CA ASN A 521 -31.32 -19.61 -17.92
C ASN A 521 -32.13 -19.67 -19.23
N GLU A 522 -32.27 -18.54 -19.93
CA GLU A 522 -33.13 -18.40 -21.11
C GLU A 522 -32.67 -19.30 -22.26
N SER A 523 -31.36 -19.32 -22.52
CA SER A 523 -30.76 -20.16 -23.56
C SER A 523 -30.32 -21.54 -23.07
N GLY A 524 -30.36 -21.77 -21.75
CA GLY A 524 -29.92 -23.00 -21.09
C GLY A 524 -29.36 -22.74 -19.69
N PHE A 525 -29.11 -23.81 -18.94
CA PHE A 525 -28.49 -23.75 -17.62
C PHE A 525 -26.96 -23.56 -17.69
N VAL A 526 -26.31 -23.51 -16.53
CA VAL A 526 -24.87 -23.26 -16.41
C VAL A 526 -24.04 -24.26 -17.23
N GLU A 527 -24.47 -25.51 -17.34
CA GLU A 527 -23.79 -26.55 -18.12
C GLU A 527 -23.75 -26.21 -19.62
N SER A 528 -24.84 -25.66 -20.18
CA SER A 528 -24.89 -25.23 -21.58
C SER A 528 -23.91 -24.09 -21.88
N THR A 529 -23.77 -23.15 -20.93
CA THR A 529 -22.79 -22.07 -21.01
C THR A 529 -21.36 -22.61 -20.90
N ILE A 530 -21.11 -23.54 -19.98
CA ILE A 530 -19.81 -24.22 -19.83
C ILE A 530 -19.43 -24.98 -21.11
N GLU A 531 -20.36 -25.73 -21.71
CA GLU A 531 -20.15 -26.43 -22.97
C GLU A 531 -19.78 -25.45 -24.10
N SER A 532 -20.42 -24.28 -24.13
CA SER A 532 -20.16 -23.21 -25.10
C SER A 532 -18.76 -22.61 -24.96
N PHE A 533 -18.13 -22.69 -23.78
CA PHE A 533 -16.74 -22.29 -23.59
C PHE A 533 -15.79 -23.17 -24.40
N LYS A 534 -16.14 -24.44 -24.68
CA LYS A 534 -15.32 -25.40 -25.42
C LYS A 534 -13.89 -25.53 -24.87
N GLY A 535 -13.75 -25.42 -23.55
CA GLY A 535 -12.46 -25.49 -22.87
C GLY A 535 -11.52 -24.30 -23.06
N ARG A 536 -11.99 -23.20 -23.65
CA ARG A 536 -11.19 -21.97 -23.88
C ARG A 536 -11.18 -21.08 -22.64
N THR A 537 -10.07 -20.37 -22.45
CA THR A 537 -9.88 -19.47 -21.31
C THR A 537 -10.98 -18.41 -21.24
N ILE A 538 -11.58 -18.21 -20.07
CA ILE A 538 -12.59 -17.19 -19.85
C ILE A 538 -12.54 -16.66 -18.41
N HIS A 539 -12.71 -15.35 -18.24
CA HIS A 539 -12.85 -14.71 -16.94
C HIS A 539 -14.34 -14.59 -16.59
N THR A 540 -14.79 -15.35 -15.59
CA THR A 540 -16.13 -15.21 -15.03
C THR A 540 -16.14 -14.12 -13.96
N TYR A 541 -16.87 -13.04 -14.21
CA TYR A 541 -17.11 -12.01 -13.19
C TYR A 541 -18.07 -12.50 -12.12
N HIS A 542 -18.02 -11.85 -10.94
CA HIS A 542 -18.90 -12.05 -9.77
C HIS A 542 -19.43 -13.49 -9.68
N THR A 543 -18.50 -14.44 -9.62
CA THR A 543 -18.73 -15.87 -9.87
C THR A 543 -19.73 -16.48 -8.88
N GLU A 544 -19.92 -15.88 -7.70
CA GLU A 544 -20.95 -16.29 -6.75
C GLU A 544 -22.39 -16.10 -7.27
N GLY A 545 -22.60 -15.09 -8.11
CA GLY A 545 -23.85 -14.89 -8.84
C GLY A 545 -24.79 -13.79 -8.33
N ALA A 546 -24.57 -13.16 -7.17
CA ALA A 546 -25.38 -12.01 -6.73
C ALA A 546 -25.22 -10.82 -7.71
N GLY A 547 -23.98 -10.55 -8.13
CA GLY A 547 -23.67 -9.62 -9.22
C GLY A 547 -24.16 -10.07 -10.59
N GLY A 548 -24.58 -11.33 -10.73
CA GLY A 548 -25.27 -11.90 -11.89
C GLY A 548 -24.63 -13.15 -12.48
N GLY A 549 -25.48 -13.98 -13.09
CA GLY A 549 -25.12 -15.28 -13.64
C GLY A 549 -26.16 -16.35 -13.30
N HIS A 550 -26.05 -17.52 -13.95
CA HIS A 550 -27.01 -18.63 -13.87
C HIS A 550 -27.50 -18.87 -12.43
N ALA A 551 -28.80 -18.67 -12.22
CA ALA A 551 -29.41 -18.88 -10.92
C ALA A 551 -29.83 -20.36 -10.75
N PRO A 552 -29.47 -21.04 -9.64
CA PRO A 552 -28.69 -20.54 -8.50
C PRO A 552 -27.18 -20.93 -8.54
N ASP A 553 -26.70 -21.59 -9.59
CA ASP A 553 -25.53 -22.47 -9.56
C ASP A 553 -24.32 -22.02 -10.39
N ILE A 554 -24.29 -20.76 -10.85
CA ILE A 554 -23.13 -20.18 -11.54
C ILE A 554 -21.81 -20.35 -10.78
N ILE A 555 -21.85 -20.38 -9.44
CA ILE A 555 -20.66 -20.57 -8.59
C ILE A 555 -19.93 -21.90 -8.86
N SER A 556 -20.59 -22.88 -9.49
CA SER A 556 -20.01 -24.16 -9.87
C SER A 556 -18.84 -24.04 -10.86
N VAL A 557 -18.79 -22.97 -11.67
CA VAL A 557 -17.77 -22.80 -12.73
C VAL A 557 -16.33 -22.77 -12.21
N VAL A 558 -16.12 -22.57 -10.90
CA VAL A 558 -14.79 -22.61 -10.26
C VAL A 558 -14.08 -23.97 -10.38
N GLU A 559 -14.82 -25.04 -10.71
CA GLU A 559 -14.29 -26.39 -10.90
C GLU A 559 -13.52 -26.58 -12.21
N HIS A 560 -13.62 -25.64 -13.15
CA HIS A 560 -13.04 -25.79 -14.48
C HIS A 560 -11.64 -25.14 -14.61
N PRO A 561 -10.71 -25.79 -15.33
CA PRO A 561 -9.33 -25.31 -15.44
C PRO A 561 -9.15 -24.09 -16.34
N TYR A 562 -10.08 -23.82 -17.24
CA TYR A 562 -10.05 -22.69 -18.16
C TYR A 562 -10.85 -21.48 -17.66
N VAL A 563 -11.50 -21.59 -16.50
CA VAL A 563 -12.22 -20.49 -15.87
C VAL A 563 -11.29 -19.74 -14.92
N LEU A 564 -11.27 -18.42 -15.05
CA LEU A 564 -10.53 -17.50 -14.17
C LEU A 564 -11.55 -16.74 -13.30
N PRO A 565 -11.97 -17.29 -12.15
CA PRO A 565 -13.09 -16.75 -11.39
C PRO A 565 -12.70 -15.53 -10.57
N SER A 566 -13.51 -14.47 -10.65
CA SER A 566 -13.44 -13.32 -9.75
C SER A 566 -14.75 -13.09 -8.99
N SER A 567 -14.61 -12.39 -7.87
CA SER A 567 -15.71 -11.81 -7.12
C SER A 567 -15.74 -10.30 -7.26
N THR A 568 -16.91 -9.71 -7.03
CA THR A 568 -17.10 -8.29 -6.82
C THR A 568 -17.27 -8.01 -5.33
N ASN A 569 -17.10 -6.77 -4.91
CA ASN A 569 -16.80 -6.49 -3.51
C ASN A 569 -17.98 -6.27 -2.54
N PRO A 570 -19.23 -6.00 -2.95
CA PRO A 570 -20.28 -5.75 -1.94
C PRO A 570 -20.71 -6.98 -1.17
N THR A 571 -20.63 -8.18 -1.76
CA THR A 571 -20.91 -9.42 -1.04
C THR A 571 -19.81 -9.76 -0.03
N ARG A 572 -18.70 -9.02 -0.01
CA ARG A 572 -17.44 -9.42 0.64
C ARG A 572 -17.22 -8.73 1.98
N PRO A 573 -17.02 -9.51 3.06
CA PRO A 573 -17.55 -10.85 3.26
C PRO A 573 -19.06 -10.84 3.54
N TYR A 574 -19.64 -12.03 3.74
CA TYR A 574 -21.03 -12.14 4.17
C TYR A 574 -21.23 -11.52 5.58
N THR A 575 -22.10 -10.52 5.70
CA THR A 575 -22.44 -9.81 6.94
C THR A 575 -23.96 -9.73 7.15
N ASN A 576 -24.40 -9.27 8.32
CA ASN A 576 -25.82 -9.18 8.65
C ASN A 576 -26.63 -8.29 7.69
N ASN A 577 -26.02 -7.25 7.11
CA ASN A 577 -26.72 -6.32 6.22
C ASN A 577 -26.57 -6.70 4.74
N THR A 578 -25.78 -7.74 4.43
CA THR A 578 -25.43 -8.06 3.04
C THR A 578 -26.68 -8.38 2.22
N LEU A 579 -27.59 -9.23 2.71
CA LEU A 579 -28.77 -9.64 1.94
C LEU A 579 -29.72 -8.47 1.69
N ASP A 580 -30.09 -7.74 2.75
CA ASP A 580 -31.02 -6.62 2.67
C ASP A 580 -30.50 -5.51 1.74
N GLU A 581 -29.20 -5.21 1.79
CA GLU A 581 -28.57 -4.22 0.91
C GLU A 581 -28.62 -4.66 -0.56
N HIS A 582 -28.35 -5.94 -0.84
CA HIS A 582 -28.20 -6.42 -2.21
C HIS A 582 -29.52 -6.55 -2.95
N LEU A 583 -30.61 -6.87 -2.25
CA LEU A 583 -31.93 -6.94 -2.88
C LEU A 583 -32.29 -5.59 -3.52
N ASP A 584 -32.18 -4.51 -2.75
CA ASP A 584 -32.50 -3.16 -3.22
C ASP A 584 -31.51 -2.65 -4.28
N MET A 585 -30.22 -2.95 -4.09
CA MET A 585 -29.17 -2.59 -5.05
C MET A 585 -29.41 -3.25 -6.41
N LEU A 586 -29.76 -4.54 -6.42
CA LEU A 586 -30.03 -5.30 -7.65
C LEU A 586 -31.24 -4.73 -8.37
N MET A 587 -32.33 -4.44 -7.64
CA MET A 587 -33.53 -3.87 -8.24
C MET A 587 -33.24 -2.53 -8.94
N VAL A 588 -32.42 -1.67 -8.34
CA VAL A 588 -32.02 -0.40 -8.94
C VAL A 588 -31.11 -0.59 -10.16
N CYS A 589 -30.08 -1.44 -10.07
CA CYS A 589 -29.08 -1.58 -11.14
C CYS A 589 -29.69 -2.17 -12.43
N HIS A 590 -30.62 -3.12 -12.29
CA HIS A 590 -31.28 -3.78 -13.43
C HIS A 590 -32.60 -3.14 -13.83
N HIS A 591 -32.93 -1.95 -13.30
CA HIS A 591 -34.17 -1.22 -13.64
C HIS A 591 -35.45 -2.05 -13.41
N LEU A 592 -35.46 -2.86 -12.35
CA LEU A 592 -36.58 -3.71 -11.98
C LEU A 592 -37.64 -2.95 -11.19
N SER A 593 -38.88 -3.43 -11.24
CA SER A 593 -40.00 -2.85 -10.51
C SER A 593 -40.47 -3.75 -9.37
N ARG A 594 -40.67 -3.16 -8.19
CA ARG A 594 -41.33 -3.83 -7.04
C ARG A 594 -42.80 -4.16 -7.30
N ASP A 595 -43.40 -3.51 -8.29
CA ASP A 595 -44.79 -3.74 -8.67
C ASP A 595 -44.95 -4.90 -9.65
N ILE A 596 -43.84 -5.50 -10.12
CA ILE A 596 -43.83 -6.65 -11.04
C ILE A 596 -43.41 -7.90 -10.25
N PRO A 597 -44.31 -8.88 -10.03
CA PRO A 597 -43.99 -10.09 -9.27
C PRO A 597 -42.80 -10.88 -9.83
N GLU A 598 -42.67 -10.94 -11.15
CA GLU A 598 -41.59 -11.62 -11.84
C GLU A 598 -40.22 -10.97 -11.57
N ASP A 599 -40.17 -9.64 -11.48
CA ASP A 599 -38.96 -8.88 -11.16
C ASP A 599 -38.50 -9.11 -9.71
N VAL A 600 -39.46 -9.19 -8.78
CA VAL A 600 -39.16 -9.52 -7.37
C VAL A 600 -38.68 -10.96 -7.25
N ALA A 601 -39.35 -11.92 -7.90
CA ALA A 601 -38.94 -13.32 -7.90
C ALA A 601 -37.54 -13.50 -8.52
N PHE A 602 -37.23 -12.77 -9.59
CA PHE A 602 -35.89 -12.73 -10.17
C PHE A 602 -34.85 -12.23 -9.16
N ALA A 603 -35.10 -11.09 -8.49
CA ALA A 603 -34.20 -10.53 -7.50
C ALA A 603 -33.99 -11.48 -6.30
N GLU A 604 -35.05 -12.10 -5.78
CA GLU A 604 -35.00 -13.07 -4.68
C GLU A 604 -34.23 -14.34 -5.06
N SER A 605 -34.38 -14.83 -6.30
CA SER A 605 -33.60 -15.98 -6.78
C SER A 605 -32.10 -15.69 -6.90
N ARG A 606 -31.73 -14.42 -7.04
CA ARG A 606 -30.35 -13.97 -7.28
C ARG A 606 -29.57 -13.65 -6.01
N ILE A 607 -30.23 -13.14 -4.97
CA ILE A 607 -29.60 -12.79 -3.70
C ILE A 607 -29.77 -13.93 -2.70
N ARG A 608 -28.72 -14.76 -2.55
CA ARG A 608 -28.79 -16.01 -1.79
C ARG A 608 -27.76 -16.05 -0.68
N ASP A 609 -28.22 -16.25 0.55
CA ASP A 609 -27.34 -16.36 1.73
C ASP A 609 -26.32 -17.50 1.59
N LYS A 610 -26.74 -18.65 1.05
CA LYS A 610 -25.90 -19.84 0.91
C LYS A 610 -24.73 -19.66 -0.04
N THR A 611 -24.95 -19.07 -1.22
CA THR A 611 -23.87 -18.88 -2.20
C THR A 611 -22.94 -17.75 -1.77
N ILE A 612 -23.45 -16.66 -1.17
CA ILE A 612 -22.63 -15.59 -0.58
C ILE A 612 -21.75 -16.12 0.57
N ALA A 613 -22.30 -16.98 1.43
CA ALA A 613 -21.53 -17.66 2.47
C ALA A 613 -20.49 -18.63 1.89
N ALA A 614 -20.84 -19.35 0.82
CA ALA A 614 -19.91 -20.25 0.13
C ALA A 614 -18.76 -19.49 -0.54
N GLU A 615 -19.03 -18.30 -1.08
CA GLU A 615 -18.02 -17.43 -1.68
C GLU A 615 -16.92 -17.05 -0.68
N ASP A 616 -17.24 -16.82 0.61
CA ASP A 616 -16.23 -16.63 1.65
C ASP A 616 -15.30 -17.84 1.74
N VAL A 617 -15.85 -19.06 1.74
CA VAL A 617 -15.09 -20.32 1.82
C VAL A 617 -14.23 -20.50 0.57
N LEU A 618 -14.80 -20.31 -0.62
CA LEU A 618 -14.12 -20.51 -1.89
C LEU A 618 -12.98 -19.51 -2.10
N HIS A 619 -13.10 -18.28 -1.58
CA HIS A 619 -11.96 -17.36 -1.51
C HIS A 619 -10.84 -17.91 -0.64
N ASP A 620 -11.18 -18.43 0.54
CA ASP A 620 -10.18 -18.92 1.49
C ASP A 620 -9.52 -20.23 1.05
N LEU A 621 -10.25 -21.07 0.31
CA LEU A 621 -9.72 -22.27 -0.35
C LEU A 621 -8.82 -21.95 -1.56
N GLY A 622 -8.91 -20.73 -2.11
CA GLY A 622 -8.26 -20.37 -3.36
C GLY A 622 -8.97 -20.90 -4.61
N ALA A 623 -10.27 -21.20 -4.51
CA ALA A 623 -11.10 -21.57 -5.65
C ALA A 623 -11.63 -20.34 -6.41
N ILE A 624 -11.76 -19.20 -5.74
CA ILE A 624 -11.95 -17.90 -6.41
C ILE A 624 -10.62 -17.15 -6.43
N SER A 625 -10.20 -16.69 -7.60
CA SER A 625 -8.82 -16.26 -7.86
C SER A 625 -8.60 -14.76 -7.78
N MET A 626 -9.66 -13.97 -7.93
CA MET A 626 -9.56 -12.51 -8.05
C MET A 626 -10.65 -11.79 -7.26
N MET A 627 -10.34 -10.56 -6.84
CA MET A 627 -11.26 -9.58 -6.28
C MET A 627 -11.31 -8.36 -7.20
N SER A 628 -12.50 -7.81 -7.39
CA SER A 628 -12.77 -6.62 -8.21
C SER A 628 -13.87 -5.78 -7.59
N SER A 629 -14.13 -4.58 -8.12
CA SER A 629 -15.19 -3.74 -7.55
C SER A 629 -16.58 -4.05 -8.07
N ASP A 630 -16.82 -3.89 -9.38
CA ASP A 630 -18.12 -3.60 -10.03
C ASP A 630 -18.55 -2.12 -9.90
N SER A 631 -17.60 -1.21 -10.09
CA SER A 631 -17.68 0.19 -9.64
C SER A 631 -18.98 0.91 -10.04
N GLN A 632 -19.81 1.30 -9.05
CA GLN A 632 -21.11 1.96 -9.21
C GLN A 632 -22.19 1.16 -9.95
N ALA A 633 -21.94 -0.13 -10.24
CA ALA A 633 -22.87 -1.04 -10.89
C ALA A 633 -22.96 -2.34 -10.09
N MET A 634 -23.35 -2.22 -8.81
CA MET A 634 -23.23 -3.27 -7.78
C MET A 634 -21.82 -3.44 -7.18
N GLY A 635 -21.08 -2.35 -7.02
CA GLY A 635 -19.70 -2.41 -6.54
C GLY A 635 -19.07 -1.07 -6.17
N ARG A 636 -17.93 -1.14 -5.45
CA ARG A 636 -17.26 0.03 -4.85
C ARG A 636 -15.78 0.13 -5.22
N CYS A 637 -15.41 1.02 -6.14
CA CYS A 637 -14.04 1.11 -6.66
C CYS A 637 -12.93 1.38 -5.62
N GLY A 638 -13.26 2.04 -4.51
CA GLY A 638 -12.33 2.32 -3.40
C GLY A 638 -12.22 1.21 -2.34
N GLU A 639 -12.94 0.09 -2.50
CA GLU A 639 -13.02 -0.93 -1.45
C GLU A 639 -12.47 -2.32 -1.85
N VAL A 640 -11.86 -2.47 -3.04
CA VAL A 640 -11.31 -3.77 -3.49
C VAL A 640 -10.28 -4.32 -2.49
N ILE A 641 -9.32 -3.50 -2.08
CA ILE A 641 -8.29 -3.88 -1.11
C ILE A 641 -8.91 -4.10 0.28
N LEU A 642 -9.75 -3.17 0.72
CA LEU A 642 -10.45 -3.24 2.01
C LEU A 642 -11.21 -4.56 2.18
N ARG A 643 -12.04 -4.90 1.19
CA ARG A 643 -12.95 -6.04 1.22
C ARG A 643 -12.20 -7.36 1.12
N THR A 644 -11.07 -7.37 0.40
CA THR A 644 -10.14 -8.51 0.41
C THR A 644 -9.67 -8.84 1.83
N TRP A 645 -9.24 -7.83 2.59
CA TRP A 645 -8.72 -8.04 3.94
C TRP A 645 -9.84 -8.30 4.96
N ASN A 646 -11.03 -7.74 4.77
CA ASN A 646 -12.19 -8.11 5.57
C ASN A 646 -12.57 -9.58 5.41
N THR A 647 -12.55 -10.10 4.17
CA THR A 647 -12.82 -11.52 3.92
C THR A 647 -11.75 -12.43 4.53
N ALA A 648 -10.47 -12.09 4.38
CA ALA A 648 -9.38 -12.85 5.01
C ALA A 648 -9.51 -12.90 6.54
N ASP A 649 -9.83 -11.76 7.17
CA ASP A 649 -10.04 -11.67 8.62
C ASP A 649 -11.24 -12.50 9.09
N LYS A 650 -12.40 -12.35 8.44
CA LYS A 650 -13.59 -13.13 8.79
C LYS A 650 -13.33 -14.63 8.66
N ASN A 651 -12.68 -15.05 7.57
CA ASN A 651 -12.34 -16.44 7.37
C ASN A 651 -11.41 -16.97 8.44
N LYS A 652 -10.39 -16.21 8.85
CA LYS A 652 -9.55 -16.57 9.99
C LYS A 652 -10.36 -16.72 11.27
N ALA A 653 -11.24 -15.76 11.56
CA ALA A 653 -12.05 -15.76 12.78
C ALA A 653 -12.98 -16.97 12.88
N GLN A 654 -13.58 -17.40 11.75
CA GLN A 654 -14.54 -18.50 11.73
C GLN A 654 -13.90 -19.87 11.51
N ARG A 655 -12.80 -19.95 10.74
CA ARG A 655 -12.22 -21.22 10.27
C ARG A 655 -10.83 -21.51 10.87
N GLY A 656 -10.25 -20.55 11.58
CA GLY A 656 -8.91 -20.65 12.13
C GLY A 656 -7.80 -20.42 11.09
N PRO A 657 -6.55 -20.76 11.41
CA PRO A 657 -5.44 -20.69 10.45
C PRO A 657 -5.66 -21.67 9.29
N LEU A 658 -5.15 -21.31 8.10
CA LEU A 658 -5.08 -22.27 6.99
C LEU A 658 -4.16 -23.45 7.35
N PRO A 659 -4.32 -24.63 6.74
CA PRO A 659 -3.42 -25.76 6.95
C PRO A 659 -1.94 -25.41 6.78
N GLU A 660 -1.61 -24.57 5.80
CA GLU A 660 -0.25 -24.12 5.49
C GLU A 660 0.31 -23.12 6.53
N ASP A 661 -0.57 -22.43 7.26
CA ASP A 661 -0.21 -21.47 8.31
C ASP A 661 -0.23 -22.10 9.72
N ALA A 662 -0.80 -23.31 9.85
CA ALA A 662 -0.93 -24.00 11.13
C ALA A 662 0.43 -24.21 11.82
N GLY A 663 0.54 -23.77 13.07
CA GLY A 663 1.77 -23.89 13.87
C GLY A 663 2.88 -22.89 13.53
N THR A 664 2.69 -22.00 12.53
CA THR A 664 3.72 -21.03 12.14
C THR A 664 3.75 -19.77 13.01
N GLY A 665 2.67 -19.51 13.75
CA GLY A 665 2.44 -18.29 14.53
C GLY A 665 2.09 -17.06 13.69
N ALA A 666 1.85 -17.23 12.39
CA ALA A 666 1.52 -16.16 11.45
C ALA A 666 0.53 -16.65 10.37
N ASP A 667 0.11 -15.75 9.49
CA ASP A 667 -0.87 -15.97 8.43
C ASP A 667 -0.27 -15.72 7.03
N ASN A 668 1.03 -15.95 6.87
CA ASN A 668 1.75 -15.59 5.65
C ASN A 668 1.14 -16.22 4.40
N PHE A 669 0.72 -17.49 4.47
CA PHE A 669 0.14 -18.18 3.33
C PHE A 669 -1.23 -17.60 2.98
N ARG A 670 -2.10 -17.37 3.97
CA ARG A 670 -3.37 -16.65 3.76
C ARG A 670 -3.13 -15.26 3.19
N VAL A 671 -2.18 -14.49 3.72
CA VAL A 671 -1.88 -13.14 3.22
C VAL A 671 -1.40 -13.17 1.77
N LYS A 672 -0.51 -14.09 1.40
CA LYS A 672 -0.06 -14.30 0.00
C LYS A 672 -1.22 -14.71 -0.91
N ARG A 673 -2.09 -15.60 -0.45
CA ARG A 673 -3.32 -16.00 -1.17
C ARG A 673 -4.20 -14.80 -1.46
N TYR A 674 -4.46 -13.95 -0.48
CA TYR A 674 -5.40 -12.84 -0.63
C TYR A 674 -4.83 -11.63 -1.35
N ILE A 675 -3.55 -11.27 -1.12
CA ILE A 675 -2.94 -10.16 -1.87
C ILE A 675 -2.87 -10.47 -3.37
N SER A 676 -2.68 -11.75 -3.73
CA SER A 676 -2.68 -12.20 -5.13
C SER A 676 -3.99 -11.87 -5.85
N LYS A 677 -5.12 -11.83 -5.12
CA LYS A 677 -6.48 -11.65 -5.69
C LYS A 677 -6.70 -10.27 -6.29
N TYR A 678 -5.99 -9.24 -5.84
CA TYR A 678 -6.09 -7.89 -6.39
C TYR A 678 -4.79 -7.36 -6.99
N THR A 679 -3.74 -8.19 -7.08
CA THR A 679 -2.43 -7.80 -7.65
C THR A 679 -2.09 -8.68 -8.85
N ILE A 680 -1.44 -9.82 -8.63
CA ILE A 680 -0.88 -10.63 -9.71
C ILE A 680 -1.93 -11.40 -10.50
N ASN A 681 -2.99 -11.92 -9.86
CA ASN A 681 -3.99 -12.73 -10.56
C ASN A 681 -4.79 -11.91 -11.57
N PRO A 682 -5.28 -10.69 -11.22
CA PRO A 682 -5.84 -9.79 -12.22
C PRO A 682 -4.85 -9.46 -13.35
N ALA A 683 -3.57 -9.25 -13.03
CA ALA A 683 -2.57 -8.96 -14.05
C ALA A 683 -2.35 -10.14 -15.02
N LEU A 684 -2.29 -11.36 -14.51
CA LEU A 684 -2.13 -12.57 -15.32
C LEU A 684 -3.38 -12.83 -16.18
N ALA A 685 -4.57 -12.73 -15.58
CA ALA A 685 -5.83 -12.95 -16.28
C ALA A 685 -6.01 -11.97 -17.46
N GLN A 686 -5.54 -10.73 -17.32
CA GLN A 686 -5.74 -9.68 -18.33
C GLN A 686 -4.52 -9.44 -19.23
N GLY A 687 -3.46 -10.24 -19.11
CA GLY A 687 -2.25 -10.09 -19.92
C GLY A 687 -1.39 -8.87 -19.56
N PHE A 688 -1.57 -8.29 -18.37
CA PHE A 688 -0.80 -7.17 -17.83
C PHE A 688 0.43 -7.61 -17.04
N GLY A 689 0.52 -8.91 -16.69
CA GLY A 689 1.50 -9.47 -15.76
C GLY A 689 2.97 -9.27 -16.13
N HIS A 690 3.26 -8.92 -17.38
CA HIS A 690 4.60 -8.58 -17.84
C HIS A 690 5.08 -7.17 -17.42
N LEU A 691 4.16 -6.28 -17.03
CA LEU A 691 4.48 -4.90 -16.62
C LEU A 691 4.07 -4.57 -15.19
N VAL A 692 2.98 -5.15 -14.66
CA VAL A 692 2.42 -4.80 -13.35
C VAL A 692 1.97 -6.03 -12.54
N GLY A 693 1.43 -5.80 -11.34
CA GLY A 693 0.76 -6.81 -10.53
C GLY A 693 1.61 -7.44 -9.42
N SER A 694 2.88 -7.04 -9.26
CA SER A 694 3.73 -7.52 -8.16
C SER A 694 4.97 -6.67 -7.97
N VAL A 695 5.60 -6.78 -6.80
CA VAL A 695 6.89 -6.16 -6.48
C VAL A 695 8.02 -7.06 -7.00
N GLU A 696 8.29 -7.01 -8.30
CA GLU A 696 9.29 -7.84 -8.99
C GLU A 696 10.16 -6.99 -9.93
N VAL A 697 11.45 -7.35 -10.04
CA VAL A 697 12.38 -6.68 -10.95
C VAL A 697 11.90 -6.80 -12.41
N GLY A 698 12.00 -5.70 -13.16
CA GLY A 698 11.55 -5.56 -14.54
C GLY A 698 10.13 -5.02 -14.70
N LYS A 699 9.33 -5.01 -13.62
CA LYS A 699 7.99 -4.41 -13.63
C LYS A 699 8.02 -2.91 -13.40
N LEU A 700 6.93 -2.22 -13.74
CA LEU A 700 6.73 -0.82 -13.38
C LEU A 700 6.78 -0.66 -11.86
N ALA A 701 7.41 0.41 -11.41
CA ALA A 701 7.43 0.81 -10.00
C ALA A 701 6.10 1.45 -9.60
N ASP A 702 5.02 0.66 -9.73
CA ASP A 702 3.68 0.95 -9.25
C ASP A 702 3.54 0.35 -7.84
N LEU A 703 3.87 1.16 -6.84
CA LEU A 703 4.06 0.73 -5.45
C LEU A 703 3.13 1.53 -4.52
N VAL A 704 2.68 0.88 -3.44
CA VAL A 704 1.86 1.53 -2.42
C VAL A 704 2.56 1.38 -1.07
N VAL A 705 2.71 2.49 -0.36
CA VAL A 705 3.35 2.56 0.94
C VAL A 705 2.29 2.71 2.01
N TRP A 706 2.32 1.82 2.99
CA TRP A 706 1.34 1.74 4.07
C TRP A 706 2.02 1.91 5.42
N ASP A 707 1.45 2.77 6.25
CA ASP A 707 1.60 2.60 7.69
C ASP A 707 0.92 1.28 8.11
N PRO A 708 1.59 0.39 8.88
CA PRO A 708 1.02 -0.89 9.27
C PRO A 708 -0.35 -0.77 9.96
N ALA A 709 -0.57 0.30 10.73
CA ALA A 709 -1.84 0.58 11.40
C ALA A 709 -2.99 0.89 10.42
N TRP A 710 -2.68 1.38 9.22
CA TRP A 710 -3.60 1.79 8.16
C TRP A 710 -3.63 0.81 6.97
N PHE A 711 -2.88 -0.28 7.05
CA PHE A 711 -2.82 -1.28 5.99
C PHE A 711 -4.22 -1.79 5.60
N GLY A 712 -4.48 -1.81 4.29
CA GLY A 712 -5.76 -2.26 3.73
C GLY A 712 -6.87 -1.19 3.71
N THR A 713 -6.59 0.03 4.18
CA THR A 713 -7.55 1.16 4.14
C THR A 713 -6.98 2.35 3.39
N LYS A 714 -6.20 3.19 4.07
CA LYS A 714 -5.70 4.47 3.58
C LYS A 714 -4.17 4.41 3.46
N PRO A 715 -3.61 4.24 2.26
CA PRO A 715 -2.16 4.25 2.07
C PRO A 715 -1.57 5.62 2.35
N SER A 716 -0.32 5.64 2.78
CA SER A 716 0.44 6.87 3.04
C SER A 716 0.89 7.50 1.72
N LEU A 717 1.37 6.68 0.77
CA LEU A 717 1.79 7.09 -0.57
C LEU A 717 1.34 6.08 -1.63
N VAL A 718 1.02 6.57 -2.82
CA VAL A 718 0.88 5.75 -4.04
C VAL A 718 1.85 6.26 -5.09
N ILE A 719 2.66 5.36 -5.63
CA ILE A 719 3.73 5.64 -6.58
C ILE A 719 3.32 5.04 -7.93
N LYS A 720 3.46 5.82 -9.01
CA LYS A 720 3.24 5.37 -10.39
C LYS A 720 4.55 5.51 -11.16
N SER A 721 5.09 4.37 -11.59
CA SER A 721 6.34 4.29 -12.35
C SER A 721 7.44 5.15 -11.75
N GLY A 722 7.66 5.01 -10.45
CA GLY A 722 8.74 5.68 -9.74
C GLY A 722 8.48 7.15 -9.37
N LEU A 723 7.30 7.70 -9.62
CA LEU A 723 6.92 9.05 -9.20
C LEU A 723 5.68 9.02 -8.31
N ILE A 724 5.64 9.82 -7.24
CA ILE A 724 4.51 9.83 -6.31
C ILE A 724 3.28 10.42 -7.01
N ALA A 725 2.20 9.64 -7.04
CA ALA A 725 0.94 10.01 -7.66
C ALA A 725 -0.09 10.56 -6.66
N LEU A 726 -0.06 10.04 -5.44
CA LEU A 726 -0.94 10.45 -4.36
C LEU A 726 -0.22 10.32 -3.01
N ALA A 727 -0.51 11.21 -2.07
CA ALA A 727 -0.01 11.13 -0.70
C ALA A 727 -1.06 11.59 0.31
N GLN A 728 -1.04 11.00 1.51
CA GLN A 728 -1.66 11.61 2.69
C GLN A 728 -0.81 12.81 3.10
N MET A 729 -1.31 14.01 2.83
CA MET A 729 -0.54 15.26 2.96
C MET A 729 -1.39 16.35 3.61
N GLY A 730 -0.74 17.10 4.51
CA GLY A 730 -1.30 18.14 5.35
C GLY A 730 -1.69 19.44 4.63
N ASP A 731 -1.67 20.53 5.38
CA ASP A 731 -1.84 21.90 4.89
C ASP A 731 -0.68 22.30 3.95
N PRO A 732 -0.95 22.61 2.66
CA PRO A 732 0.08 22.99 1.71
C PRO A 732 0.84 24.29 2.04
N ASN A 733 0.28 25.15 2.90
CA ASN A 733 0.95 26.38 3.35
C ASN A 733 1.80 26.17 4.60
N ALA A 734 1.70 25.02 5.28
CA ALA A 734 2.35 24.80 6.56
C ALA A 734 3.88 24.74 6.44
N SER A 735 4.56 24.96 7.58
CA SER A 735 6.01 24.83 7.70
C SER A 735 6.52 23.39 7.47
N ILE A 736 5.66 22.39 7.68
CA ILE A 736 5.93 20.96 7.50
C ILE A 736 4.69 20.23 6.96
N PRO A 737 4.84 19.11 6.22
CA PRO A 737 3.75 18.49 5.46
C PRO A 737 2.75 17.68 6.29
N THR A 738 2.94 17.57 7.61
CA THR A 738 2.12 16.76 8.53
C THR A 738 1.06 17.55 9.30
N VAL A 739 1.01 18.87 9.08
CA VAL A 739 0.04 19.77 9.71
C VAL A 739 -1.37 19.52 9.19
N GLN A 740 -2.35 19.41 10.08
CA GLN A 740 -3.75 19.16 9.70
C GLN A 740 -4.32 20.28 8.79
N PRO A 741 -5.23 19.95 7.84
CA PRO A 741 -5.82 18.63 7.63
C PRO A 741 -4.92 17.73 6.76
N VAL A 742 -4.66 16.51 7.24
CA VAL A 742 -4.01 15.47 6.43
C VAL A 742 -5.10 14.73 5.66
N ILE A 743 -5.07 14.87 4.32
CA ILE A 743 -6.00 14.22 3.39
C ILE A 743 -5.25 13.62 2.21
N ALA A 744 -5.90 12.71 1.48
CA ALA A 744 -5.37 12.19 0.23
C ALA A 744 -5.35 13.29 -0.84
N ARG A 745 -4.16 13.62 -1.35
CA ARG A 745 -3.97 14.67 -2.36
C ARG A 745 -3.24 14.13 -3.59
N PRO A 746 -3.63 14.54 -4.81
CA PRO A 746 -2.85 14.25 -6.01
C PRO A 746 -1.49 14.95 -5.94
N MET A 747 -0.45 14.24 -6.35
CA MET A 747 0.94 14.71 -6.38
C MET A 747 1.38 14.97 -7.82
N PHE A 748 2.68 14.96 -8.10
CA PHE A 748 3.21 15.35 -9.39
C PHE A 748 3.07 14.30 -10.50
N ALA A 749 2.98 13.00 -10.18
CA ALA A 749 2.86 11.97 -11.23
C ALA A 749 1.63 12.12 -12.15
N PRO A 750 0.41 12.47 -11.65
CA PRO A 750 -0.73 12.81 -12.49
C PRO A 750 -0.46 13.85 -13.59
N LEU A 751 0.55 14.72 -13.41
CA LEU A 751 0.92 15.75 -14.38
C LEU A 751 1.88 15.23 -15.46
N VAL A 752 2.31 13.96 -15.38
CA VAL A 752 3.25 13.31 -16.29
C VAL A 752 2.58 12.06 -16.89
N PRO A 753 1.86 12.16 -18.02
CA PRO A 753 1.10 11.05 -18.59
C PRO A 753 1.90 9.75 -18.78
N GLN A 754 3.20 9.86 -19.08
CA GLN A 754 4.11 8.74 -19.27
C GLN A 754 4.33 7.88 -18.01
N THR A 755 3.92 8.30 -16.81
CA THR A 755 3.96 7.45 -15.60
C THR A 755 2.86 6.38 -15.57
N SER A 756 1.94 6.41 -16.54
CA SER A 756 0.82 5.47 -16.67
C SER A 756 0.81 4.80 -18.05
N VAL A 757 0.02 3.73 -18.16
CA VAL A 757 -0.11 2.91 -19.36
C VAL A 757 -1.57 2.82 -19.80
N LEU A 758 -1.80 2.90 -21.11
CA LEU A 758 -3.03 2.45 -21.77
C LEU A 758 -2.78 1.06 -22.34
N PHE A 759 -3.43 0.04 -21.78
CA PHE A 759 -3.40 -1.32 -22.28
C PHE A 759 -4.39 -1.48 -23.41
N VAL A 760 -3.92 -1.96 -24.57
CA VAL A 760 -4.71 -2.16 -25.79
C VAL A 760 -4.43 -3.55 -26.37
N SER A 761 -5.15 -3.94 -27.43
CA SER A 761 -4.82 -5.17 -28.17
C SER A 761 -3.53 -5.02 -28.98
N GLY A 762 -2.82 -6.13 -29.20
CA GLY A 762 -1.69 -6.16 -30.13
C GLY A 762 -2.08 -5.74 -31.55
N GLU A 763 -3.28 -6.14 -32.00
CA GLU A 763 -3.81 -5.79 -33.31
C GLU A 763 -3.96 -4.27 -33.51
N SER A 764 -4.42 -3.54 -32.49
CA SER A 764 -4.60 -2.09 -32.60
C SER A 764 -3.27 -1.33 -32.76
N ILE A 765 -2.18 -1.86 -32.20
CA ILE A 765 -0.82 -1.34 -32.38
C ILE A 765 -0.28 -1.71 -33.75
N ALA A 766 -0.45 -2.97 -34.17
CA ALA A 766 0.06 -3.49 -35.44
C ALA A 766 -0.60 -2.80 -36.65
N SER A 767 -1.91 -2.55 -36.58
CA SER A 767 -2.68 -1.85 -37.62
C SER A 767 -2.42 -0.34 -37.70
N GLY A 768 -1.77 0.25 -36.68
CA GLY A 768 -1.54 1.69 -36.59
C GLY A 768 -2.75 2.50 -36.08
N ALA A 769 -3.82 1.84 -35.64
CA ALA A 769 -5.07 2.50 -35.26
C ALA A 769 -4.89 3.42 -34.05
N VAL A 770 -4.30 2.92 -32.95
CA VAL A 770 -4.17 3.69 -31.70
C VAL A 770 -3.14 4.82 -31.81
N GLN A 771 -2.15 4.69 -32.68
CA GLN A 771 -1.18 5.74 -32.97
C GLN A 771 -1.84 6.97 -33.58
N SER A 772 -2.95 6.79 -34.32
CA SER A 772 -3.72 7.89 -34.89
C SER A 772 -4.50 8.72 -33.85
N TYR A 773 -4.59 8.25 -32.60
CA TYR A 773 -5.43 8.88 -31.57
C TYR A 773 -4.74 10.02 -30.80
N GLY A 774 -3.41 10.16 -30.93
CA GLY A 774 -2.64 11.24 -30.29
C GLY A 774 -2.51 11.10 -28.76
N LEU A 775 -2.43 9.86 -28.27
CA LEU A 775 -2.35 9.54 -26.84
C LEU A 775 -0.99 9.97 -26.25
N ARG A 776 -0.99 10.53 -25.03
CA ARG A 776 0.21 11.00 -24.32
C ARG A 776 0.74 9.98 -23.32
N LYS A 777 -0.07 9.03 -22.85
CA LYS A 777 0.38 7.90 -22.03
C LYS A 777 1.20 6.92 -22.87
N ARG A 778 1.93 6.03 -22.18
CA ARG A 778 2.49 4.84 -22.82
C ARG A 778 1.35 3.95 -23.31
N VAL A 779 1.50 3.34 -24.47
CA VAL A 779 0.53 2.39 -25.02
C VAL A 779 1.22 1.03 -25.10
N GLU A 780 0.65 0.03 -24.44
CA GLU A 780 1.24 -1.32 -24.35
C GLU A 780 0.20 -2.38 -24.71
N ALA A 781 0.62 -3.41 -25.45
CA ALA A 781 -0.25 -4.53 -25.79
C ALA A 781 -0.43 -5.47 -24.60
N VAL A 782 -1.65 -5.97 -24.41
CA VAL A 782 -1.89 -7.18 -23.60
C VAL A 782 -1.25 -8.41 -24.25
N LYS A 783 -0.83 -9.38 -23.44
CA LYS A 783 -0.10 -10.58 -23.90
C LYS A 783 -0.49 -11.81 -23.08
N GLY A 784 -0.69 -12.95 -23.75
CA GLY A 784 -0.88 -14.24 -23.10
C GLY A 784 -2.24 -14.40 -22.44
N CYS A 785 -3.26 -13.70 -22.92
CA CYS A 785 -4.63 -13.75 -22.39
C CYS A 785 -5.31 -15.11 -22.64
N ARG A 786 -4.83 -15.87 -23.64
CA ARG A 786 -5.42 -17.16 -24.06
C ARG A 786 -4.65 -18.39 -23.58
N SER A 787 -3.43 -18.20 -23.09
CA SER A 787 -2.60 -19.27 -22.53
C SER A 787 -2.74 -19.43 -21.02
N VAL A 788 -3.29 -18.43 -20.33
CA VAL A 788 -3.51 -18.43 -18.88
C VAL A 788 -4.71 -19.32 -18.53
N SER A 789 -4.60 -20.03 -17.41
CA SER A 789 -5.58 -20.97 -16.88
C SER A 789 -5.74 -20.79 -15.36
N LYS A 790 -6.68 -21.50 -14.75
CA LYS A 790 -6.85 -21.52 -13.28
C LYS A 790 -5.56 -21.92 -12.56
N ARG A 791 -4.76 -22.81 -13.16
CA ARG A 791 -3.48 -23.28 -12.60
C ARG A 791 -2.41 -22.19 -12.52
N ASP A 792 -2.56 -21.13 -13.29
CA ASP A 792 -1.64 -20.00 -13.30
C ASP A 792 -1.97 -18.96 -12.23
N MET A 793 -3.16 -19.03 -11.63
CA MET A 793 -3.62 -18.12 -10.58
C MET A 793 -2.86 -18.37 -9.29
N ARG A 794 -1.94 -17.47 -8.95
CA ARG A 794 -1.03 -17.60 -7.81
C ARG A 794 -1.81 -17.76 -6.52
N PHE A 795 -1.48 -18.83 -5.78
CA PHE A 795 -2.12 -19.25 -4.52
C PHE A 795 -3.64 -19.50 -4.60
N ASN A 796 -4.23 -19.45 -5.80
CA ASN A 796 -5.68 -19.52 -6.00
C ASN A 796 -6.03 -20.37 -7.23
N ASP A 797 -5.45 -21.57 -7.30
CA ASP A 797 -5.56 -22.54 -8.38
C ASP A 797 -6.47 -23.73 -8.04
N ALA A 798 -7.17 -23.69 -6.90
CA ALA A 798 -8.02 -24.79 -6.48
C ALA A 798 -9.24 -24.93 -7.41
N MET A 799 -9.58 -26.17 -7.75
CA MET A 799 -10.71 -26.53 -8.61
C MET A 799 -11.50 -27.65 -7.93
N PRO A 800 -12.17 -27.36 -6.79
CA PRO A 800 -12.97 -28.37 -6.11
C PRO A 800 -14.12 -28.81 -7.00
N LYS A 801 -14.55 -30.06 -6.88
CA LYS A 801 -15.78 -30.51 -7.52
C LYS A 801 -16.96 -29.84 -6.83
N MET A 802 -17.81 -29.16 -7.60
CA MET A 802 -18.90 -28.37 -7.06
C MET A 802 -20.23 -29.14 -7.11
N ARG A 803 -21.10 -28.85 -6.14
CA ARG A 803 -22.52 -29.17 -6.18
C ARG A 803 -23.29 -28.03 -5.55
N VAL A 804 -24.34 -27.58 -6.22
CA VAL A 804 -25.30 -26.60 -5.68
C VAL A 804 -26.66 -27.29 -5.68
N ASP A 805 -27.30 -27.33 -4.52
CA ASP A 805 -28.63 -27.90 -4.41
C ASP A 805 -29.66 -26.93 -5.02
N PRO A 806 -30.48 -27.35 -6.00
CA PRO A 806 -31.35 -26.45 -6.75
C PRO A 806 -32.53 -25.90 -5.94
N GLU A 807 -32.86 -26.49 -4.79
CA GLU A 807 -33.97 -26.05 -3.94
C GLU A 807 -33.48 -25.31 -2.69
N SER A 808 -32.46 -25.87 -2.02
CA SER A 808 -31.94 -25.31 -0.76
C SER A 808 -30.76 -24.35 -0.95
N TYR A 809 -30.20 -24.28 -2.16
CA TYR A 809 -29.02 -23.50 -2.54
C TYR A 809 -27.74 -23.85 -1.75
N VAL A 810 -27.75 -24.96 -1.01
CA VAL A 810 -26.58 -25.45 -0.29
C VAL A 810 -25.46 -25.74 -1.29
N VAL A 811 -24.31 -25.11 -1.07
CA VAL A 811 -23.11 -25.29 -1.89
C VAL A 811 -22.17 -26.27 -1.21
N GLU A 812 -21.70 -27.26 -1.96
CA GLU A 812 -20.68 -28.21 -1.55
C GLU A 812 -19.45 -28.11 -2.45
N ALA A 813 -18.27 -28.16 -1.85
CA ALA A 813 -16.97 -28.28 -2.53
C ALA A 813 -16.32 -29.59 -2.09
N ASP A 814 -16.03 -30.50 -3.02
CA ASP A 814 -15.54 -31.86 -2.76
C ASP A 814 -16.39 -32.63 -1.73
N GLY A 815 -17.71 -32.45 -1.81
CA GLY A 815 -18.69 -33.07 -0.91
C GLY A 815 -18.76 -32.46 0.49
N LYS A 816 -18.11 -31.31 0.73
CA LYS A 816 -18.17 -30.58 2.00
C LYS A 816 -18.97 -29.29 1.84
N VAL A 817 -19.95 -29.08 2.73
CA VAL A 817 -20.77 -27.86 2.74
C VAL A 817 -19.90 -26.63 2.95
N CYS A 818 -20.00 -25.68 2.02
CA CYS A 818 -19.36 -24.37 2.08
C CYS A 818 -20.32 -23.38 2.76
N GLY A 819 -20.36 -23.39 4.09
CA GLY A 819 -21.19 -22.49 4.88
C GLY A 819 -20.39 -21.55 5.79
N GLY A 820 -21.08 -20.60 6.41
CA GLY A 820 -20.55 -19.73 7.45
C GLY A 820 -21.56 -18.66 7.88
N GLU A 821 -21.56 -18.32 9.16
CA GLU A 821 -22.45 -17.30 9.71
C GLU A 821 -22.10 -15.90 9.17
N PRO A 822 -23.08 -14.98 9.06
CA PRO A 822 -22.79 -13.58 8.76
C PRO A 822 -21.94 -12.94 9.85
N ALA A 823 -20.98 -12.11 9.47
CA ALA A 823 -20.21 -11.33 10.44
C ALA A 823 -21.07 -10.18 11.01
N THR A 824 -21.05 -10.03 12.33
CA THR A 824 -21.71 -8.92 13.04
C THR A 824 -20.83 -7.67 13.17
N ARG A 825 -19.52 -7.83 12.98
CA ARG A 825 -18.51 -6.77 13.00
C ARG A 825 -17.35 -7.12 12.07
N LEU A 826 -16.68 -6.11 11.55
CA LEU A 826 -15.48 -6.26 10.73
C LEU A 826 -14.39 -5.26 11.17
N PRO A 827 -13.10 -5.63 11.06
CA PRO A 827 -12.01 -4.67 11.17
C PRO A 827 -12.04 -3.68 10.00
N LEU A 828 -11.19 -2.65 10.02
CA LEU A 828 -11.03 -1.71 8.91
C LEU A 828 -12.30 -0.91 8.53
N THR A 829 -13.24 -0.75 9.47
CA THR A 829 -14.53 -0.06 9.26
C THR A 829 -14.59 1.29 10.00
N GLN A 830 -15.48 1.43 11.00
CA GLN A 830 -15.74 2.67 11.74
C GLN A 830 -14.54 3.19 12.53
N ALA A 831 -13.50 2.38 12.75
CA ALA A 831 -12.24 2.82 13.34
C ALA A 831 -11.40 3.70 12.39
N TYR A 832 -11.68 3.64 11.09
CA TYR A 832 -10.85 4.21 10.02
C TYR A 832 -11.54 5.33 9.24
N TYR A 833 -12.87 5.28 9.11
CA TYR A 833 -13.64 6.19 8.27
C TYR A 833 -14.54 7.11 9.09
N VAL A 834 -14.72 8.35 8.61
CA VAL A 834 -15.58 9.36 9.25
C VAL A 834 -17.07 9.08 8.97
N TYR A 835 -17.37 8.43 7.85
CA TYR A 835 -18.71 8.03 7.42
C TYR A 835 -18.73 6.58 6.96
#